data_AF-A0A942QLE8-F1
#
_entry.id   AF-A0A942QLE8-F1
#
_cell.length_a   1.000
_cell.length_b   1.000
_cell.length_c   1.000
_cell.angle_alpha   90.00
_cell.angle_beta   90.00
_cell.angle_gamma   90.00
#
_symmetry.space_group_name_H-M   'P 1'
#
loop_
_entity.id
_entity.type
_entity.pdbx_description
1 polymer ?
#
loop_
_entity_poly.entity_id
_entity_poly.type
_entity_poly.pdbx_seq_one_letter_code
_entity_poly.pdbx_strand_id
1 'polypeptide(L)'
;MKSNHTLIAQSFRILLGAFAPYVARELGNEYGKDWWDIAVIGKLYEEQKRDLPFFGDWGKLVDSLDIGRCLLLFDLHWNTVFRKKLSIDHRTWAKELVGVRNKLAHMGGADFSDDDTWRALDTMSRLCEQLDPESAEAIRELLRASRYGSADGSTSVLETSFVSAKPKNGKNIGILNQTPVSGLLSWRDVIEPHPDVAQGRYKNAEFAADLAQVARGEGAYEYRDPVEFFARTYVTEGMSGLLVQALKRVSGKDGEPVIQLKTAFGGGKTHSMLALYHMLRGKISIDKLPNVKPVLAAAGISALPKANVAVLVGTALDPSKSKRPQNMPGITINTLWGEMAAQLAEAAGKPKLYDYVKEADKKGVSPGSEALKNLFNACAPCLILMDELVAYAKKIYGASGLPAGTFDNFISFIQEVTEAARASKNSLVVASIPESDIEIGGEAGKIALETIEHTFGRMESIWKPVAANEGFEVVRRRLFLDCKNPEARDAVCRKFSQMYAENSSDFPLETRELEYKERMVSSYPIHPEVFDRLYEDWATLERFQRTRGVLRLMAAVIHELWMGNDAALMIMPGSIPLDVSNVRDELTRHLSDGWNALVDREVDGKNSIPYQKDQSNQRYGRSLAARRVARTVMLGSAPTVRDQRVRGIEASRIRLGVVQPGETIANFNDALNTLQSSLAYLYTNPSGDRFWYDTRPTLRKTVEDRATQVAASDVEYDIEKRLRGLRKEQPFAGVHICPNSSLDIPDEQTARLVILRPADVYKASRQQNVAMLAVEDILNNRGNMPRIYRNMLAFIVPDQDLMASLKQEVKLYLAWHSIKEDSVDLNLDAAQNRETENNLRRSNETVESRIKEAYCWLLIPYIDRSADMKTIVWDSIRISGGTDSIISKAAKKMIQNEALITQWAPALLLMELNNLLWKDTDHIEIKKLWEYLCTYCYLPRLANEAVLENTIRAGLNSPEYFAYAAGFDGSRYIDLKFNQHVGIIDRSGYLVKISAAQKQLAQTKPPSQPGIPPQPGSKEFPFETGAAGGGVIYPVQPGVGDTSGVKDPADLPEPPKNTHFYMSAQLDNTRINRDVQRLVEEVISHLSSVDGAALEVVLELNVKAPSGLPQNIVRTVSENCRTLKVKTFGFDE
;
A
#
# COMPACT_ATOMS: atom_id res chain seq x y z
N MET A 1 -41.88 -34.17 5.28
CA MET A 1 -40.73 -34.82 5.95
C MET A 1 -41.26 -35.89 6.88
N LYS A 2 -40.64 -37.08 6.91
CA LYS A 2 -40.92 -38.08 7.94
C LYS A 2 -40.42 -37.51 9.29
N SER A 3 -41.16 -37.71 10.37
CA SER A 3 -40.73 -37.35 11.72
C SER A 3 -39.47 -38.12 12.14
N ASN A 4 -38.63 -37.50 12.97
CA ASN A 4 -37.29 -38.00 13.30
C ASN A 4 -37.33 -39.38 13.96
N HIS A 5 -38.28 -39.60 14.88
CA HIS A 5 -38.52 -40.92 15.47
C HIS A 5 -38.86 -42.02 14.45
N THR A 6 -39.53 -41.67 13.34
CA THR A 6 -39.90 -42.63 12.30
C THR A 6 -38.66 -43.11 11.55
N LEU A 7 -37.70 -42.23 11.31
CA LEU A 7 -36.40 -42.59 10.71
C LEU A 7 -35.62 -43.52 11.63
N ILE A 8 -35.54 -43.21 12.93
CA ILE A 8 -34.86 -44.06 13.93
C ILE A 8 -35.53 -45.44 14.02
N ALA A 9 -36.87 -45.49 14.07
CA ALA A 9 -37.61 -46.74 14.11
C ALA A 9 -37.41 -47.59 12.84
N GLN A 10 -37.40 -46.95 11.67
CA GLN A 10 -37.13 -47.63 10.40
C GLN A 10 -35.71 -48.21 10.37
N SER A 11 -34.71 -47.46 10.83
CA SER A 11 -33.32 -47.93 10.89
C SER A 11 -33.10 -49.06 11.88
N PHE A 12 -33.79 -49.05 13.03
CA PHE A 12 -33.75 -50.18 13.95
C PHE A 12 -34.35 -51.46 13.35
N ARG A 13 -35.37 -51.36 12.49
CA ARG A 13 -35.92 -52.53 11.78
C ARG A 13 -34.91 -53.11 10.79
N ILE A 14 -34.21 -52.25 10.06
CA ILE A 14 -33.15 -52.67 9.13
C ILE A 14 -32.01 -53.35 9.93
N LEU A 15 -31.54 -52.70 10.99
CA LEU A 15 -30.51 -53.26 11.86
C LEU A 15 -30.93 -54.61 12.46
N LEU A 16 -32.18 -54.75 12.91
CA LEU A 16 -32.70 -55.99 13.47
C LEU A 16 -32.59 -57.16 12.48
N GLY A 17 -32.95 -56.92 11.21
CA GLY A 17 -32.87 -57.91 10.14
C GLY A 17 -31.46 -58.48 9.94
N ALA A 18 -30.42 -57.68 10.14
CA ALA A 18 -29.02 -58.14 10.09
C ALA A 18 -28.53 -58.70 11.44
N PHE A 19 -28.93 -58.07 12.55
CA PHE A 19 -28.34 -58.29 13.86
C PHE A 19 -28.89 -59.54 14.56
N ALA A 20 -30.19 -59.84 14.44
CA ALA A 20 -30.76 -61.04 15.04
C ALA A 20 -30.18 -62.34 14.44
N PRO A 21 -30.08 -62.51 13.10
CA PRO A 21 -29.39 -63.65 12.49
C PRO A 21 -27.93 -63.78 12.93
N TYR A 22 -27.21 -62.66 13.02
CA TYR A 22 -25.81 -62.66 13.45
C TYR A 22 -25.69 -63.16 14.89
N VAL A 23 -26.44 -62.58 15.83
CA VAL A 23 -26.42 -62.99 17.24
C VAL A 23 -26.74 -64.47 17.37
N ALA A 24 -27.81 -64.95 16.73
CA ALA A 24 -28.20 -66.34 16.79
C ALA A 24 -27.15 -67.29 16.19
N ARG A 25 -26.54 -66.92 15.05
CA ARG A 25 -25.47 -67.71 14.42
C ARG A 25 -24.25 -67.81 15.34
N GLU A 26 -23.82 -66.71 15.94
CA GLU A 26 -22.63 -66.72 16.80
C GLU A 26 -22.89 -67.45 18.12
N LEU A 27 -24.09 -67.33 18.71
CA LEU A 27 -24.49 -68.16 19.85
C LEU A 27 -24.56 -69.64 19.46
N GLY A 28 -25.11 -69.97 18.29
CA GLY A 28 -25.13 -71.34 17.76
C GLY A 28 -23.74 -71.92 17.55
N ASN A 29 -22.79 -71.12 17.07
CA ASN A 29 -21.39 -71.54 16.89
C ASN A 29 -20.70 -71.88 18.22
N GLU A 30 -20.98 -71.14 19.29
CA GLU A 30 -20.35 -71.37 20.61
C GLU A 30 -21.07 -72.45 21.42
N TYR A 31 -22.40 -72.48 21.40
CA TYR A 31 -23.23 -73.32 22.28
C TYR A 31 -23.90 -74.51 21.57
N GLY A 32 -23.72 -74.68 20.26
CA GLY A 32 -24.23 -75.82 19.51
C GLY A 32 -25.76 -75.83 19.37
N LYS A 33 -26.37 -77.02 19.41
CA LYS A 33 -27.81 -77.20 19.19
C LYS A 33 -28.69 -76.60 20.31
N ASP A 34 -28.15 -76.48 21.52
CA ASP A 34 -28.87 -76.01 22.71
C ASP A 34 -28.66 -74.51 22.97
N TRP A 35 -28.17 -73.76 21.97
CA TRP A 35 -27.86 -72.33 22.10
C TRP A 35 -29.04 -71.49 22.58
N TRP A 36 -30.26 -71.86 22.18
CA TRP A 36 -31.48 -71.15 22.59
C TRP A 36 -31.74 -71.29 24.09
N ASP A 37 -31.72 -72.52 24.59
CA ASP A 37 -32.02 -72.80 26.01
C ASP A 37 -30.90 -72.29 26.92
N ILE A 38 -29.64 -72.47 26.53
CA ILE A 38 -28.48 -72.11 27.36
C ILE A 38 -28.16 -70.62 27.27
N ALA A 39 -28.08 -70.08 26.05
CA ALA A 39 -27.53 -68.74 25.83
C ALA A 39 -28.61 -67.66 25.74
N VAL A 40 -29.86 -67.99 25.43
CA VAL A 40 -30.97 -67.05 25.39
C VAL A 40 -31.86 -67.21 26.62
N ILE A 41 -32.63 -68.30 26.72
CA ILE A 41 -33.61 -68.50 27.81
C ILE A 41 -32.91 -68.59 29.17
N GLY A 42 -31.78 -69.29 29.27
CA GLY A 42 -31.02 -69.45 30.51
C GLY A 42 -30.29 -68.19 31.00
N LYS A 43 -30.16 -67.16 30.17
CA LYS A 43 -29.44 -65.91 30.51
C LYS A 43 -30.34 -64.72 30.78
N LEU A 44 -31.56 -64.73 30.23
CA LEU A 44 -32.54 -63.66 30.42
C LEU A 44 -33.30 -63.82 31.74
N TYR A 45 -33.66 -62.71 32.39
CA TYR A 45 -34.56 -62.70 33.53
C TYR A 45 -36.01 -62.99 33.11
N GLU A 46 -36.88 -63.40 34.04
CA GLU A 46 -38.26 -63.79 33.74
C GLU A 46 -39.05 -62.72 32.95
N GLU A 47 -38.89 -61.44 33.29
CA GLU A 47 -39.54 -60.35 32.56
C GLU A 47 -39.04 -60.19 31.11
N GLN A 48 -37.79 -60.57 30.85
CA GLN A 48 -37.15 -60.48 29.53
C GLN A 48 -37.51 -61.67 28.62
N LYS A 49 -37.96 -62.78 29.21
CA LYS A 49 -38.42 -63.99 28.50
C LYS A 49 -39.83 -63.87 27.94
N ARG A 50 -40.59 -62.87 28.37
CA ARG A 50 -41.98 -62.67 27.92
C ARG A 50 -42.03 -62.66 26.39
N ASP A 51 -42.99 -63.37 25.81
CA ASP A 51 -43.22 -63.44 24.36
C ASP A 51 -42.11 -64.15 23.54
N LEU A 52 -41.15 -64.85 24.18
CA LEU A 52 -40.20 -65.75 23.51
C LEU A 52 -40.72 -67.21 23.46
N PRO A 53 -40.54 -67.94 22.35
CA PRO A 53 -40.87 -69.36 22.26
C PRO A 53 -39.90 -70.22 23.09
N PHE A 54 -40.40 -71.28 23.72
CA PHE A 54 -39.56 -72.27 24.42
C PHE A 54 -38.81 -73.20 23.45
N PHE A 55 -39.36 -73.45 22.26
CA PHE A 55 -38.73 -74.25 21.20
C PHE A 55 -39.23 -73.80 19.82
N GLY A 56 -38.43 -74.07 18.79
CA GLY A 56 -38.75 -73.71 17.41
C GLY A 56 -37.63 -74.10 16.45
N ASP A 57 -37.90 -73.99 15.16
CA ASP A 57 -36.84 -74.00 14.16
C ASP A 57 -36.05 -72.69 14.20
N TRP A 58 -34.87 -72.68 13.56
CA TRP A 58 -33.96 -71.53 13.65
C TRP A 58 -34.64 -70.22 13.22
N GLY A 59 -35.46 -70.24 12.16
CA GLY A 59 -36.19 -69.07 11.68
C GLY A 59 -37.15 -68.51 12.74
N LYS A 60 -38.03 -69.36 13.29
CA LYS A 60 -38.99 -68.95 14.33
C LYS A 60 -38.29 -68.41 15.59
N LEU A 61 -37.16 -69.00 15.99
CA LEU A 61 -36.39 -68.54 17.14
C LEU A 61 -35.76 -67.17 16.87
N VAL A 62 -35.11 -67.00 15.73
CA VAL A 62 -34.48 -65.72 15.34
C VAL A 62 -35.51 -64.60 15.18
N ASP A 63 -36.63 -64.87 14.51
CA ASP A 63 -37.68 -63.88 14.26
C ASP A 63 -38.40 -63.41 15.54
N SER A 64 -38.31 -64.19 16.62
CA SER A 64 -38.86 -63.82 17.93
C SER A 64 -38.00 -62.82 18.72
N LEU A 65 -36.74 -62.60 18.31
CA LEU A 65 -35.85 -61.64 18.95
C LEU A 65 -36.19 -60.22 18.47
N ASP A 66 -36.41 -59.31 19.42
CA ASP A 66 -36.48 -57.88 19.12
C ASP A 66 -35.10 -57.23 19.27
N ILE A 67 -34.97 -55.97 18.80
CA ILE A 67 -33.69 -55.25 18.85
C ILE A 67 -33.18 -55.04 20.28
N GLY A 68 -34.08 -54.90 21.26
CA GLY A 68 -33.70 -54.75 22.67
C GLY A 68 -33.06 -56.02 23.21
N ARG A 69 -33.65 -57.18 22.91
CA ARG A 69 -33.11 -58.50 23.26
C ARG A 69 -31.80 -58.78 22.54
N CYS A 70 -31.69 -58.45 21.26
CA CYS A 70 -30.43 -58.60 20.52
C CYS A 70 -29.30 -57.78 21.16
N LEU A 71 -29.52 -56.49 21.45
CA LEU A 71 -28.53 -55.62 22.08
C LEU A 71 -28.14 -56.12 23.49
N LEU A 72 -29.11 -56.62 24.25
CA LEU A 72 -28.88 -57.18 25.58
C LEU A 72 -28.05 -58.47 25.52
N LEU A 73 -28.46 -59.44 24.69
CA LEU A 73 -27.75 -60.72 24.52
C LEU A 73 -26.33 -60.49 23.99
N PHE A 74 -26.15 -59.50 23.11
CA PHE A 74 -24.85 -59.09 22.61
C PHE A 74 -23.92 -58.59 23.74
N ASP A 75 -24.42 -57.75 24.65
CA ASP A 75 -23.64 -57.27 25.79
C ASP A 75 -23.36 -58.37 26.84
N LEU A 76 -24.36 -59.22 27.13
CA LEU A 76 -24.25 -60.33 28.08
C LEU A 76 -23.18 -61.36 27.65
N HIS A 77 -23.14 -61.68 26.35
CA HIS A 77 -22.18 -62.63 25.78
C HIS A 77 -20.96 -61.96 25.16
N TRP A 78 -20.69 -60.70 25.49
CA TRP A 78 -19.56 -59.97 24.92
C TRP A 78 -18.24 -60.70 25.17
N ASN A 79 -17.95 -61.06 26.42
CA ASN A 79 -16.67 -61.67 26.79
C ASN A 79 -16.50 -63.11 26.29
N THR A 80 -17.60 -63.83 26.11
CA THR A 80 -17.61 -65.26 25.78
C THR A 80 -17.67 -65.51 24.28
N VAL A 81 -18.45 -64.71 23.55
CA VAL A 81 -18.75 -64.94 22.12
C VAL A 81 -18.20 -63.81 21.25
N PHE A 82 -18.67 -62.58 21.46
CA PHE A 82 -18.50 -61.52 20.47
C PHE A 82 -17.11 -60.86 20.47
N ARG A 83 -16.42 -60.78 21.62
CA ARG A 83 -15.05 -60.23 21.73
C ARG A 83 -14.03 -61.00 20.88
N LYS A 84 -14.31 -62.26 20.52
CA LYS A 84 -13.44 -63.07 19.67
C LYS A 84 -13.41 -62.59 18.21
N LYS A 85 -14.44 -61.84 17.77
CA LYS A 85 -14.65 -61.47 16.37
C LYS A 85 -14.79 -59.97 16.12
N LEU A 86 -15.28 -59.21 17.11
CA LEU A 86 -15.57 -57.79 16.98
C LEU A 86 -14.71 -56.95 17.94
N SER A 87 -14.41 -55.71 17.55
CA SER A 87 -13.68 -54.75 18.40
C SER A 87 -14.55 -54.24 19.54
N ILE A 88 -13.91 -53.74 20.61
CA ILE A 88 -14.60 -53.14 21.76
C ILE A 88 -15.56 -52.00 21.37
N ASP A 89 -15.30 -51.31 20.25
CA ASP A 89 -16.15 -50.23 19.75
C ASP A 89 -17.55 -50.72 19.40
N HIS A 90 -17.68 -51.95 18.87
CA HIS A 90 -18.98 -52.55 18.57
C HIS A 90 -19.83 -52.72 19.82
N ARG A 91 -19.19 -53.07 20.95
CA ARG A 91 -19.85 -53.12 22.25
C ARG A 91 -20.30 -51.72 22.70
N THR A 92 -19.45 -50.72 22.51
CA THR A 92 -19.76 -49.32 22.86
C THR A 92 -20.94 -48.80 22.03
N TRP A 93 -20.96 -49.04 20.72
CA TRP A 93 -22.07 -48.68 19.84
C TRP A 93 -23.36 -49.39 20.26
N ALA A 94 -23.31 -50.69 20.54
CA ALA A 94 -24.48 -51.42 21.04
C ALA A 94 -25.03 -50.80 22.34
N LYS A 95 -24.18 -50.42 23.29
CA LYS A 95 -24.60 -49.74 24.53
C LYS A 95 -25.24 -48.38 24.28
N GLU A 96 -24.69 -47.60 23.37
CA GLU A 96 -25.29 -46.34 22.96
C GLU A 96 -26.68 -46.55 22.36
N LEU A 97 -26.84 -47.55 21.49
CA LEU A 97 -28.13 -47.90 20.88
C LEU A 97 -29.17 -48.40 21.88
N VAL A 98 -28.77 -49.01 23.00
CA VAL A 98 -29.70 -49.31 24.11
C VAL A 98 -30.32 -48.01 24.64
N GLY A 99 -29.52 -46.96 24.82
CA GLY A 99 -30.00 -45.64 25.23
C GLY A 99 -30.96 -45.01 24.21
N VAL A 100 -30.62 -45.07 22.93
CA VAL A 100 -31.47 -44.56 21.83
C VAL A 100 -32.79 -45.33 21.77
N ARG A 101 -32.76 -46.66 21.84
CA ARG A 101 -33.95 -47.52 21.84
C ARG A 101 -34.86 -47.21 23.02
N ASN A 102 -34.30 -47.02 24.21
CA ASN A 102 -35.08 -46.69 25.40
C ASN A 102 -35.74 -45.31 25.28
N LYS A 103 -35.05 -44.30 24.75
CA LYS A 103 -35.65 -42.99 24.43
C LYS A 103 -36.79 -43.13 23.42
N LEU A 104 -36.59 -43.91 22.35
CA LEU A 104 -37.62 -44.17 21.33
C LEU A 104 -38.87 -44.83 21.93
N ALA A 105 -38.70 -45.77 22.87
CA ALA A 105 -39.81 -46.44 23.56
C ALA A 105 -40.54 -45.54 24.60
N HIS A 106 -39.93 -44.44 25.05
CA HIS A 106 -40.45 -43.56 26.11
C HIS A 106 -40.51 -42.08 25.70
N MET A 107 -40.72 -41.80 24.42
CA MET A 107 -40.55 -40.48 23.78
C MET A 107 -41.44 -39.35 24.32
N GLY A 108 -42.57 -39.66 24.95
CA GLY A 108 -43.53 -38.63 25.39
C GLY A 108 -44.05 -37.80 24.19
N GLY A 109 -44.20 -36.48 24.36
CA GLY A 109 -44.73 -35.56 23.34
C GLY A 109 -43.68 -34.82 22.49
N ALA A 110 -42.39 -35.05 22.70
CA ALA A 110 -41.31 -34.37 21.97
C ALA A 110 -40.55 -35.35 21.07
N ASP A 111 -40.32 -34.98 19.80
CA ASP A 111 -39.54 -35.79 18.85
C ASP A 111 -38.02 -35.67 19.12
N PHE A 112 -37.22 -36.54 18.49
CA PHE A 112 -35.76 -36.45 18.53
C PHE A 112 -35.26 -35.17 17.84
N SER A 113 -34.17 -34.58 18.34
CA SER A 113 -33.45 -33.52 17.64
C SER A 113 -32.76 -34.07 16.38
N ASP A 114 -32.45 -33.20 15.41
CA ASP A 114 -31.74 -33.59 14.19
C ASP A 114 -30.35 -34.17 14.50
N ASP A 115 -29.65 -33.58 15.47
CA ASP A 115 -28.33 -34.03 15.91
C ASP A 115 -28.40 -35.41 16.60
N ASP A 116 -29.40 -35.66 17.46
CA ASP A 116 -29.60 -36.96 18.09
C ASP A 116 -30.00 -38.05 17.07
N THR A 117 -30.82 -37.67 16.09
CA THR A 117 -31.25 -38.55 15.00
C THR A 117 -30.08 -38.96 14.13
N TRP A 118 -29.25 -37.98 13.74
CA TRP A 118 -28.03 -38.24 13.00
C TRP A 118 -27.08 -39.17 13.75
N ARG A 119 -26.84 -38.91 15.05
CA ARG A 119 -25.98 -39.76 15.88
C ARG A 119 -26.50 -41.18 15.98
N ALA A 120 -27.81 -41.34 16.20
CA ALA A 120 -28.44 -42.66 16.28
C ALA A 120 -28.25 -43.45 14.98
N LEU A 121 -28.52 -42.83 13.83
CA LEU A 121 -28.37 -43.44 12.50
C LEU A 121 -26.90 -43.80 12.21
N ASP A 122 -25.96 -42.91 12.54
CA ASP A 122 -24.52 -43.17 12.36
C ASP A 122 -24.08 -44.39 13.18
N THR A 123 -24.42 -44.41 14.48
CA THR A 123 -24.09 -45.52 15.38
C THR A 123 -24.70 -46.85 14.91
N MET A 124 -25.94 -46.87 14.41
CA MET A 124 -26.56 -48.06 13.82
C MET A 124 -25.80 -48.55 12.58
N SER A 125 -25.45 -47.63 11.68
CA SER A 125 -24.73 -47.99 10.45
C SER A 125 -23.34 -48.57 10.73
N ARG A 126 -22.62 -48.02 11.72
CA ARG A 126 -21.30 -48.50 12.16
C ARG A 126 -21.38 -49.91 12.75
N LEU A 127 -22.35 -50.15 13.63
CA LEU A 127 -22.57 -51.48 14.20
C LEU A 127 -22.92 -52.49 13.11
N CYS A 128 -23.73 -52.09 12.13
CA CYS A 128 -24.18 -52.97 11.06
C CYS A 128 -23.08 -53.29 10.03
N GLU A 129 -22.09 -52.41 9.82
CA GLU A 129 -21.15 -52.50 8.69
C GLU A 129 -20.35 -53.81 8.62
N GLN A 130 -19.93 -54.36 9.76
CA GLN A 130 -19.21 -55.64 9.81
C GLN A 130 -20.14 -56.86 9.78
N LEU A 131 -21.43 -56.66 10.03
CA LEU A 131 -22.43 -57.73 10.15
C LEU A 131 -23.08 -58.00 8.80
N ASP A 132 -23.59 -56.93 8.19
CA ASP A 132 -24.22 -56.92 6.88
C ASP A 132 -24.00 -55.54 6.20
N PRO A 133 -23.11 -55.47 5.20
CA PRO A 133 -22.82 -54.24 4.48
C PRO A 133 -24.04 -53.64 3.76
N GLU A 134 -24.99 -54.47 3.30
CA GLU A 134 -26.16 -54.01 2.56
C GLU A 134 -27.15 -53.28 3.49
N SER A 135 -27.48 -53.88 4.64
CA SER A 135 -28.29 -53.22 5.67
C SER A 135 -27.62 -51.96 6.22
N ALA A 136 -26.29 -51.96 6.37
CA ALA A 136 -25.56 -50.77 6.80
C ALA A 136 -25.72 -49.62 5.79
N GLU A 137 -25.70 -49.91 4.50
CA GLU A 137 -25.93 -48.93 3.44
C GLU A 137 -27.38 -48.42 3.41
N ALA A 138 -28.37 -49.29 3.62
CA ALA A 138 -29.77 -48.86 3.74
C ALA A 138 -30.00 -47.92 4.94
N ILE A 139 -29.28 -48.12 6.05
CA ILE A 139 -29.30 -47.18 7.18
C ILE A 139 -28.61 -45.85 6.81
N ARG A 140 -27.52 -45.88 6.02
CA ARG A 140 -26.85 -44.67 5.52
C ARG A 140 -27.72 -43.87 4.56
N GLU A 141 -28.55 -44.51 3.75
CA GLU A 141 -29.55 -43.81 2.92
C GLU A 141 -30.53 -43.01 3.78
N LEU A 142 -31.01 -43.58 4.88
CA LEU A 142 -31.88 -42.89 5.83
C LEU A 142 -31.13 -41.75 6.55
N LEU A 143 -29.85 -41.94 6.85
CA LEU A 143 -28.97 -40.90 7.40
C LEU A 143 -28.81 -39.73 6.42
N ARG A 144 -28.53 -40.01 5.14
CA ARG A 144 -28.40 -38.99 4.09
C ARG A 144 -29.74 -38.28 3.86
N ALA A 145 -30.85 -39.01 3.82
CA ALA A 145 -32.18 -38.43 3.74
C ALA A 145 -32.51 -37.55 4.95
N SER A 146 -32.10 -37.94 6.16
CA SER A 146 -32.25 -37.12 7.37
C SER A 146 -31.43 -35.84 7.32
N ARG A 147 -30.20 -35.90 6.78
CA ARG A 147 -29.25 -34.79 6.83
C ARG A 147 -29.41 -33.80 5.66
N TYR A 148 -29.72 -34.31 4.48
CA TYR A 148 -29.76 -33.52 3.24
C TYR A 148 -31.16 -33.46 2.63
N GLY A 149 -32.08 -34.37 3.01
CA GLY A 149 -33.39 -34.49 2.39
C GLY A 149 -33.44 -35.49 1.22
N SER A 150 -32.30 -36.09 0.86
CA SER A 150 -32.22 -37.11 -0.20
C SER A 150 -31.29 -38.27 0.16
N ALA A 151 -31.67 -39.46 -0.29
CA ALA A 151 -30.88 -40.69 -0.18
C ALA A 151 -29.74 -40.75 -1.21
N ASP A 152 -29.62 -39.82 -2.15
CA ASP A 152 -28.51 -39.73 -3.11
C ASP A 152 -27.39 -38.79 -2.63
N GLY A 153 -27.53 -38.27 -1.40
CA GLY A 153 -26.54 -37.40 -0.76
C GLY A 153 -26.65 -35.93 -1.14
N SER A 154 -25.68 -35.14 -0.68
CA SER A 154 -25.72 -33.67 -0.73
C SER A 154 -25.93 -33.06 -2.14
N THR A 155 -25.46 -33.69 -3.21
CA THR A 155 -25.55 -33.12 -4.58
C THR A 155 -26.91 -33.32 -5.26
N SER A 156 -27.77 -34.18 -4.72
CA SER A 156 -29.13 -34.38 -5.26
C SER A 156 -30.15 -33.37 -4.72
N VAL A 157 -29.70 -32.45 -3.87
CA VAL A 157 -30.51 -31.47 -3.16
C VAL A 157 -30.12 -30.08 -3.66
N LEU A 158 -31.08 -29.40 -4.29
CA LEU A 158 -30.89 -28.05 -4.84
C LEU A 158 -31.25 -26.93 -3.85
N GLU A 159 -31.96 -27.28 -2.76
CA GLU A 159 -32.39 -26.35 -1.72
C GLU A 159 -32.22 -26.99 -0.34
N THR A 160 -31.60 -26.27 0.59
CA THR A 160 -31.57 -26.70 1.99
C THR A 160 -32.94 -26.54 2.62
N SER A 161 -33.41 -27.64 3.22
CA SER A 161 -34.67 -27.70 3.99
C SER A 161 -34.68 -26.83 5.26
N PHE A 162 -33.54 -26.26 5.63
CA PHE A 162 -33.43 -25.34 6.74
C PHE A 162 -34.02 -23.99 6.33
N VAL A 163 -35.28 -23.77 6.68
CA VAL A 163 -35.87 -22.44 6.73
C VAL A 163 -34.96 -21.60 7.64
N SER A 164 -34.10 -20.78 7.03
CA SER A 164 -33.38 -19.73 7.75
C SER A 164 -34.44 -18.96 8.52
N ALA A 165 -34.41 -19.05 9.85
CA ALA A 165 -35.19 -18.19 10.69
C ALA A 165 -34.77 -16.77 10.30
N LYS A 166 -35.61 -16.08 9.53
CA LYS A 166 -35.44 -14.66 9.19
C LYS A 166 -34.94 -13.96 10.45
N PRO A 167 -33.78 -13.27 10.42
CA PRO A 167 -33.26 -12.62 11.60
C PRO A 167 -34.36 -11.73 12.18
N LYS A 168 -34.78 -12.01 13.42
CA LYS A 168 -35.66 -11.09 14.15
C LYS A 168 -34.86 -9.82 14.41
N ASN A 169 -35.15 -8.75 13.66
CA ASN A 169 -34.76 -7.38 13.94
C ASN A 169 -33.26 -7.12 14.21
N GLY A 170 -32.37 -7.62 13.35
CA GLY A 170 -30.99 -7.12 13.24
C GLY A 170 -30.82 -6.30 11.96
N LYS A 171 -30.13 -5.16 12.01
CA LYS A 171 -29.77 -4.39 10.79
C LYS A 171 -29.13 -5.34 9.76
N ASN A 172 -29.54 -5.25 8.49
CA ASN A 172 -28.89 -5.95 7.37
C ASN A 172 -27.40 -5.58 7.34
N ILE A 173 -26.49 -6.55 7.40
CA ILE A 173 -25.03 -6.35 7.28
C ILE A 173 -24.47 -7.32 6.23
N GLY A 174 -25.10 -7.37 5.05
CA GLY A 174 -24.47 -7.89 3.83
C GLY A 174 -23.58 -6.81 3.21
N ILE A 175 -22.73 -7.16 2.25
CA ILE A 175 -21.90 -6.14 1.58
C ILE A 175 -22.77 -5.30 0.67
N LEU A 176 -23.61 -5.94 -0.15
CA LEU A 176 -24.65 -5.25 -0.90
C LEU A 176 -26.03 -5.59 -0.34
N ASN A 177 -26.88 -4.56 -0.23
CA ASN A 177 -28.27 -4.71 0.24
C ASN A 177 -29.28 -4.91 -0.90
N GLN A 178 -28.89 -4.62 -2.14
CA GLN A 178 -29.71 -4.72 -3.35
C GLN A 178 -28.85 -5.18 -4.52
N THR A 179 -29.45 -5.89 -5.49
CA THR A 179 -28.76 -6.29 -6.71
C THR A 179 -28.46 -5.05 -7.56
N PRO A 180 -27.24 -4.93 -8.14
CA PRO A 180 -26.86 -3.76 -8.94
C PRO A 180 -27.67 -3.55 -10.24
N VAL A 181 -28.30 -4.63 -10.75
CA VAL A 181 -29.04 -4.62 -12.03
C VAL A 181 -30.39 -5.28 -11.83
N SER A 182 -31.44 -4.61 -12.33
CA SER A 182 -32.79 -5.17 -12.40
C SER A 182 -32.85 -6.36 -13.34
N GLY A 183 -33.45 -7.48 -12.88
CA GLY A 183 -33.64 -8.69 -13.68
C GLY A 183 -32.54 -9.75 -13.54
N LEU A 184 -31.47 -9.49 -12.79
CA LEU A 184 -30.51 -10.51 -12.37
C LEU A 184 -30.72 -10.87 -10.90
N LEU A 185 -30.52 -12.16 -10.59
CA LEU A 185 -30.63 -12.69 -9.23
C LEU A 185 -29.30 -12.58 -8.49
N SER A 186 -29.38 -12.45 -7.15
CA SER A 186 -28.20 -12.53 -6.30
C SER A 186 -27.62 -13.94 -6.34
N TRP A 187 -26.33 -14.11 -6.04
CA TRP A 187 -25.74 -15.44 -6.04
C TRP A 187 -26.44 -16.41 -5.09
N ARG A 188 -26.99 -15.89 -3.99
CA ARG A 188 -27.69 -16.67 -2.97
C ARG A 188 -29.00 -17.26 -3.47
N ASP A 189 -29.67 -16.58 -4.39
CA ASP A 189 -30.93 -17.05 -4.98
C ASP A 189 -30.68 -18.08 -6.10
N VAL A 190 -29.43 -18.17 -6.58
CA VAL A 190 -29.00 -19.03 -7.68
C VAL A 190 -28.37 -20.33 -7.19
N ILE A 191 -27.59 -20.28 -6.12
CA ILE A 191 -26.86 -21.43 -5.55
C ILE A 191 -26.69 -21.30 -4.03
N GLU A 192 -26.79 -22.43 -3.34
CA GLU A 192 -26.71 -22.49 -1.88
C GLU A 192 -25.41 -23.14 -1.40
N PRO A 193 -24.78 -22.65 -0.30
CA PRO A 193 -23.67 -23.34 0.33
C PRO A 193 -24.12 -24.66 0.97
N HIS A 194 -23.19 -25.60 1.18
CA HIS A 194 -23.48 -26.81 1.96
C HIS A 194 -23.94 -26.44 3.39
N PRO A 195 -24.80 -27.25 4.05
CA PRO A 195 -25.35 -26.92 5.37
C PRO A 195 -24.30 -26.61 6.46
N ASP A 196 -23.17 -27.30 6.43
CA ASP A 196 -22.04 -27.12 7.35
C ASP A 196 -21.34 -25.75 7.18
N VAL A 197 -21.18 -25.30 5.94
CA VAL A 197 -20.69 -23.95 5.59
C VAL A 197 -21.73 -22.91 5.96
N ALA A 198 -22.99 -23.12 5.58
CA ALA A 198 -24.10 -22.21 5.84
C ALA A 198 -24.27 -21.93 7.35
N GLN A 199 -24.14 -22.97 8.20
CA GLN A 199 -24.32 -22.88 9.65
C GLN A 199 -23.05 -22.46 10.41
N GLY A 200 -21.92 -22.26 9.74
CA GLY A 200 -20.65 -21.91 10.39
C GLY A 200 -20.08 -23.04 11.26
N ARG A 201 -20.53 -24.29 11.04
CA ARG A 201 -20.13 -25.46 11.82
C ARG A 201 -18.86 -26.14 11.30
N TYR A 202 -18.21 -25.57 10.27
CA TYR A 202 -17.00 -26.13 9.69
C TYR A 202 -15.82 -26.02 10.67
N LYS A 203 -15.26 -27.16 11.09
CA LYS A 203 -14.08 -27.19 11.97
C LYS A 203 -12.79 -27.32 11.16
N ASN A 204 -11.70 -26.73 11.67
CA ASN A 204 -10.38 -26.80 11.02
C ASN A 204 -9.95 -28.24 10.65
N ALA A 205 -10.40 -29.26 11.38
CA ALA A 205 -10.12 -30.67 11.14
C ALA A 205 -10.93 -31.29 9.98
N GLU A 206 -12.09 -30.74 9.63
CA GLU A 206 -13.03 -31.30 8.63
C GLU A 206 -12.60 -31.06 7.17
N PHE A 207 -11.59 -30.23 6.93
CA PHE A 207 -10.98 -30.06 5.59
C PHE A 207 -9.67 -30.84 5.41
N ALA A 208 -9.22 -31.56 6.45
CA ALA A 208 -8.09 -32.46 6.35
C ALA A 208 -8.60 -33.89 6.17
N ALA A 209 -8.46 -34.40 4.95
CA ALA A 209 -8.60 -35.83 4.71
C ALA A 209 -7.51 -36.57 5.50
N ASP A 210 -7.91 -37.58 6.27
CA ASP A 210 -7.01 -38.50 6.97
C ASP A 210 -7.36 -39.92 6.55
N LEU A 211 -6.50 -40.49 5.70
CA LEU A 211 -6.70 -41.83 5.15
C LEU A 211 -6.70 -42.90 6.24
N ALA A 212 -5.90 -42.73 7.30
CA ALA A 212 -5.83 -43.69 8.40
C ALA A 212 -7.11 -43.71 9.22
N GLN A 213 -7.69 -42.54 9.51
CA GLN A 213 -8.99 -42.42 10.19
C GLN A 213 -10.09 -43.08 9.36
N VAL A 214 -10.20 -42.74 8.07
CA VAL A 214 -11.22 -43.30 7.18
C VAL A 214 -11.09 -44.82 7.08
N ALA A 215 -9.87 -45.34 6.97
CA ALA A 215 -9.62 -46.79 6.92
C ALA A 215 -10.06 -47.53 8.19
N ARG A 216 -10.00 -46.88 9.36
CA ARG A 216 -10.52 -47.39 10.65
C ARG A 216 -12.03 -47.17 10.85
N GLY A 217 -12.70 -46.49 9.92
CA GLY A 217 -14.10 -46.08 10.09
C GLY A 217 -14.27 -44.88 11.05
N GLU A 218 -13.19 -44.16 11.33
CA GLU A 218 -13.12 -42.91 12.10
C GLU A 218 -13.10 -41.68 11.17
N GLY A 219 -13.19 -40.48 11.74
CA GLY A 219 -13.14 -39.22 10.98
C GLY A 219 -14.50 -38.71 10.50
N ALA A 220 -14.47 -37.63 9.73
CA ALA A 220 -15.66 -36.90 9.31
C ALA A 220 -16.51 -37.70 8.31
N TYR A 221 -17.83 -37.58 8.40
CA TYR A 221 -18.78 -38.39 7.64
C TYR A 221 -18.59 -38.23 6.12
N GLU A 222 -18.35 -37.00 5.66
CA GLU A 222 -18.13 -36.64 4.26
C GLU A 222 -16.85 -37.23 3.64
N TYR A 223 -15.94 -37.79 4.45
CA TYR A 223 -14.78 -38.55 3.96
C TYR A 223 -14.95 -40.06 4.13
N ARG A 224 -15.79 -40.52 5.06
CA ARG A 224 -16.04 -41.95 5.29
C ARG A 224 -17.12 -42.52 4.38
N ASP A 225 -18.16 -41.74 4.10
CA ASP A 225 -19.24 -42.15 3.23
C ASP A 225 -18.82 -41.94 1.76
N PRO A 226 -18.67 -43.00 0.97
CA PRO A 226 -18.26 -42.91 -0.43
C PRO A 226 -19.21 -42.08 -1.31
N VAL A 227 -20.53 -42.07 -1.04
CA VAL A 227 -21.46 -41.26 -1.85
C VAL A 227 -21.22 -39.78 -1.57
N GLU A 228 -21.15 -39.38 -0.31
CA GLU A 228 -20.81 -37.99 0.05
C GLU A 228 -19.40 -37.58 -0.40
N PHE A 229 -18.44 -38.50 -0.30
CA PHE A 229 -17.07 -38.26 -0.73
C PHE A 229 -17.03 -37.89 -2.21
N PHE A 230 -17.61 -38.71 -3.09
CA PHE A 230 -17.63 -38.44 -4.54
C PHE A 230 -18.62 -37.35 -4.96
N ALA A 231 -19.65 -37.08 -4.15
CA ALA A 231 -20.54 -35.93 -4.35
C ALA A 231 -19.77 -34.61 -4.18
N ARG A 232 -18.96 -34.51 -3.12
CA ARG A 232 -18.18 -33.33 -2.75
C ARG A 232 -16.76 -33.30 -3.34
N THR A 233 -16.38 -34.31 -4.10
CA THR A 233 -15.08 -34.40 -4.77
C THR A 233 -15.27 -34.13 -6.24
N TYR A 234 -14.56 -33.12 -6.75
CA TYR A 234 -14.41 -32.92 -8.18
C TYR A 234 -13.39 -33.93 -8.72
N VAL A 235 -13.82 -34.81 -9.63
CA VAL A 235 -12.94 -35.78 -10.27
C VAL A 235 -12.20 -35.07 -11.39
N THR A 236 -11.03 -34.52 -11.05
CA THR A 236 -10.13 -33.86 -11.99
C THR A 236 -9.68 -34.79 -13.11
N GLU A 237 -9.15 -34.24 -14.20
CA GLU A 237 -8.54 -35.03 -15.27
C GLU A 237 -7.42 -35.93 -14.72
N GLY A 238 -6.58 -35.37 -13.85
CA GLY A 238 -5.57 -36.11 -13.11
C GLY A 238 -6.18 -37.26 -12.31
N MET A 239 -7.16 -37.00 -11.43
CA MET A 239 -7.77 -38.07 -10.65
C MET A 239 -8.46 -39.12 -11.53
N SER A 240 -9.15 -38.70 -12.57
CA SER A 240 -9.80 -39.59 -13.54
C SER A 240 -8.80 -40.58 -14.15
N GLY A 241 -7.68 -40.09 -14.68
CA GLY A 241 -6.66 -40.96 -15.26
C GLY A 241 -6.04 -41.93 -14.23
N LEU A 242 -5.80 -41.48 -12.99
CA LEU A 242 -5.33 -42.33 -11.90
C LEU A 242 -6.32 -43.48 -11.61
N LEU A 243 -7.60 -43.15 -11.49
CA LEU A 243 -8.65 -44.14 -11.22
C LEU A 243 -8.81 -45.12 -12.40
N VAL A 244 -8.68 -44.66 -13.65
CA VAL A 244 -8.68 -45.52 -14.84
C VAL A 244 -7.53 -46.52 -14.79
N GLN A 245 -6.30 -46.07 -14.50
CA GLN A 245 -5.13 -46.94 -14.40
C GLN A 245 -5.32 -47.99 -13.31
N ALA A 246 -5.80 -47.57 -12.15
CA ALA A 246 -6.06 -48.46 -11.03
C ALA A 246 -7.11 -49.53 -11.37
N LEU A 247 -8.22 -49.14 -11.98
CA LEU A 247 -9.30 -50.05 -12.40
C LEU A 247 -8.81 -51.07 -13.43
N LYS A 248 -8.03 -50.65 -14.43
CA LYS A 248 -7.45 -51.57 -15.42
C LYS A 248 -6.51 -52.57 -14.74
N ARG A 249 -5.65 -52.11 -13.82
CA ARG A 249 -4.65 -52.96 -13.13
C ARG A 249 -5.29 -54.03 -12.26
N VAL A 250 -6.23 -53.67 -11.39
CA VAL A 250 -6.87 -54.65 -10.49
C VAL A 250 -7.78 -55.63 -11.23
N SER A 251 -8.28 -55.23 -12.41
CA SER A 251 -9.13 -56.08 -13.26
C SER A 251 -8.32 -57.02 -14.16
N GLY A 252 -6.99 -57.05 -14.05
CA GLY A 252 -6.12 -57.93 -14.83
C GLY A 252 -6.06 -57.58 -16.31
N LYS A 253 -6.33 -56.31 -16.65
CA LYS A 253 -6.15 -55.78 -18.00
C LYS A 253 -4.75 -55.20 -18.11
N ASP A 254 -4.66 -53.92 -18.43
CA ASP A 254 -3.44 -53.13 -18.51
C ASP A 254 -3.31 -52.24 -17.25
N GLY A 255 -2.26 -51.44 -17.16
CA GLY A 255 -2.17 -50.34 -16.20
C GLY A 255 -1.02 -50.46 -15.22
N GLU A 256 -0.66 -49.30 -14.68
CA GLU A 256 0.57 -49.14 -13.92
C GLU A 256 0.51 -49.89 -12.57
N PRO A 257 1.52 -50.73 -12.25
CA PRO A 257 1.54 -51.51 -11.00
C PRO A 257 1.98 -50.69 -9.78
N VAL A 258 2.71 -49.60 -10.02
CA VAL A 258 3.26 -48.69 -9.00
C VAL A 258 3.01 -47.26 -9.44
N ILE A 259 2.34 -46.48 -8.59
CA ILE A 259 1.99 -45.09 -8.87
C ILE A 259 2.49 -44.20 -7.73
N GLN A 260 3.22 -43.16 -8.10
CA GLN A 260 3.64 -42.12 -7.17
C GLN A 260 2.77 -40.88 -7.32
N LEU A 261 2.20 -40.43 -6.21
CA LEU A 261 1.45 -39.19 -6.13
C LEU A 261 2.37 -38.05 -5.69
N LYS A 262 2.64 -37.12 -6.62
CA LYS A 262 3.32 -35.84 -6.35
C LYS A 262 2.32 -34.67 -6.47
N THR A 263 2.46 -33.64 -5.65
CA THR A 263 1.45 -32.56 -5.53
C THR A 263 2.01 -31.19 -5.88
N ALA A 264 1.79 -30.75 -7.12
CA ALA A 264 2.20 -29.42 -7.57
C ALA A 264 1.55 -28.25 -6.77
N PHE A 265 0.36 -28.46 -6.20
CA PHE A 265 -0.45 -27.43 -5.54
C PHE A 265 -0.74 -27.68 -4.04
N GLY A 266 0.04 -28.53 -3.37
CA GLY A 266 -0.06 -28.73 -1.91
C GLY A 266 -1.38 -29.34 -1.43
N GLY A 267 -2.09 -30.08 -2.30
CA GLY A 267 -3.35 -30.75 -1.99
C GLY A 267 -3.66 -31.86 -3.02
N GLY A 268 -4.46 -32.86 -2.63
CA GLY A 268 -4.97 -33.91 -3.53
C GLY A 268 -4.40 -35.31 -3.34
N LYS A 269 -3.21 -35.50 -2.73
CA LYS A 269 -2.60 -36.82 -2.44
C LYS A 269 -3.55 -37.75 -1.68
N THR A 270 -3.88 -37.37 -0.45
CA THR A 270 -4.76 -38.15 0.42
C THR A 270 -6.18 -38.27 -0.14
N HIS A 271 -6.68 -37.27 -0.87
CA HIS A 271 -8.00 -37.34 -1.53
C HIS A 271 -8.00 -38.36 -2.66
N SER A 272 -6.98 -38.39 -3.52
CA SER A 272 -6.82 -39.41 -4.56
C SER A 272 -6.72 -40.82 -3.98
N MET A 273 -5.99 -40.97 -2.86
CA MET A 273 -5.93 -42.25 -2.15
C MET A 273 -7.27 -42.65 -1.55
N LEU A 274 -8.05 -41.71 -1.00
CA LEU A 274 -9.41 -41.96 -0.53
C LEU A 274 -10.36 -42.34 -1.67
N ALA A 275 -10.23 -41.71 -2.84
CA ALA A 275 -11.00 -42.07 -4.03
C ALA A 275 -10.71 -43.53 -4.45
N LEU A 276 -9.44 -43.91 -4.49
CA LEU A 276 -9.01 -45.30 -4.75
C LEU A 276 -9.55 -46.26 -3.67
N TYR A 277 -9.42 -45.89 -2.39
CA TYR A 277 -9.89 -46.68 -1.25
C TYR A 277 -11.39 -46.98 -1.38
N HIS A 278 -12.21 -45.94 -1.57
CA HIS A 278 -13.66 -46.07 -1.66
C HIS A 278 -14.10 -46.85 -2.90
N MET A 279 -13.49 -46.57 -4.05
CA MET A 279 -13.82 -47.21 -5.32
C MET A 279 -13.48 -48.70 -5.31
N LEU A 280 -12.28 -49.08 -4.82
CA LEU A 280 -11.77 -50.45 -4.91
C LEU A 280 -12.16 -51.35 -3.75
N ARG A 281 -12.66 -50.81 -2.62
CA ARG A 281 -13.25 -51.63 -1.57
C ARG A 281 -14.58 -52.29 -2.01
N GLY A 282 -15.19 -51.79 -3.10
CA GLY A 282 -16.34 -52.41 -3.77
C GLY A 282 -17.60 -52.49 -2.89
N LYS A 283 -17.79 -51.54 -1.96
CA LYS A 283 -18.90 -51.57 -1.00
C LYS A 283 -20.18 -50.89 -1.49
N ILE A 284 -20.12 -50.17 -2.61
CA ILE A 284 -21.24 -49.38 -3.15
C ILE A 284 -21.45 -49.70 -4.63
N SER A 285 -22.72 -49.73 -5.04
CA SER A 285 -23.11 -49.83 -6.45
C SER A 285 -22.70 -48.57 -7.22
N ILE A 286 -22.19 -48.75 -8.43
CA ILE A 286 -21.82 -47.65 -9.33
C ILE A 286 -23.00 -46.70 -9.64
N ASP A 287 -24.25 -47.18 -9.54
CA ASP A 287 -25.43 -46.34 -9.79
C ASP A 287 -25.56 -45.18 -8.81
N LYS A 288 -25.00 -45.33 -7.61
CA LYS A 288 -24.95 -44.29 -6.58
C LYS A 288 -23.76 -43.33 -6.75
N LEU A 289 -22.88 -43.57 -7.72
CA LEU A 289 -21.65 -42.81 -7.96
C LEU A 289 -21.61 -42.28 -9.41
N PRO A 290 -22.52 -41.37 -9.79
CA PRO A 290 -22.64 -40.88 -11.17
C PRO A 290 -21.34 -40.27 -11.71
N ASN A 291 -20.59 -39.55 -10.86
CA ASN A 291 -19.33 -38.90 -11.23
C ASN A 291 -18.19 -39.89 -11.54
N VAL A 292 -18.34 -41.16 -11.16
CA VAL A 292 -17.33 -42.21 -11.39
C VAL A 292 -17.68 -43.06 -12.62
N LYS A 293 -18.92 -42.98 -13.14
CA LYS A 293 -19.36 -43.71 -14.34
C LYS A 293 -18.47 -43.44 -15.58
N PRO A 294 -18.08 -42.18 -15.88
CA PRO A 294 -17.18 -41.91 -17.01
C PRO A 294 -15.82 -42.60 -16.87
N VAL A 295 -15.30 -42.71 -15.65
CA VAL A 295 -14.02 -43.39 -15.35
C VAL A 295 -14.11 -44.88 -15.66
N LEU A 296 -15.20 -45.55 -15.29
CA LEU A 296 -15.42 -46.97 -15.61
C LEU A 296 -15.52 -47.20 -17.11
N ALA A 297 -16.25 -46.33 -17.81
CA ALA A 297 -16.39 -46.39 -19.27
C ALA A 297 -15.01 -46.26 -19.95
N ALA A 298 -14.19 -45.31 -19.52
CA ALA A 298 -12.82 -45.13 -20.01
C ALA A 298 -11.89 -46.31 -19.68
N ALA A 299 -12.10 -47.00 -18.55
CA ALA A 299 -11.40 -48.23 -18.21
C ALA A 299 -11.96 -49.50 -18.93
N GLY A 300 -13.09 -49.36 -19.63
CA GLY A 300 -13.81 -50.44 -20.31
C GLY A 300 -14.38 -51.48 -19.35
N ILE A 301 -14.77 -51.08 -18.14
CA ILE A 301 -15.25 -51.97 -17.07
C ILE A 301 -16.72 -51.66 -16.78
N SER A 302 -17.55 -52.68 -16.60
CA SER A 302 -19.00 -52.55 -16.38
C SER A 302 -19.42 -52.52 -14.91
N ALA A 303 -18.59 -53.02 -13.99
CA ALA A 303 -18.85 -53.06 -12.56
C ALA A 303 -17.58 -52.79 -11.75
N LEU A 304 -17.73 -52.16 -10.58
CA LEU A 304 -16.60 -51.87 -9.69
C LEU A 304 -15.94 -53.17 -9.21
N PRO A 305 -14.63 -53.38 -9.45
CA PRO A 305 -13.91 -54.53 -8.93
C PRO A 305 -13.73 -54.39 -7.42
N LYS A 306 -13.77 -55.51 -6.71
CA LYS A 306 -13.46 -55.58 -5.28
C LYS A 306 -12.01 -56.02 -5.08
N ALA A 307 -11.21 -55.17 -4.44
CA ALA A 307 -9.82 -55.44 -4.08
C ALA A 307 -9.66 -55.55 -2.56
N ASN A 308 -8.69 -56.34 -2.13
CA ASN A 308 -8.22 -56.38 -0.75
C ASN A 308 -7.28 -55.19 -0.52
N VAL A 309 -7.61 -54.31 0.42
CA VAL A 309 -6.91 -53.03 0.59
C VAL A 309 -6.07 -53.04 1.86
N ALA A 310 -4.80 -52.63 1.76
CA ALA A 310 -3.96 -52.27 2.89
C ALA A 310 -3.63 -50.78 2.85
N VAL A 311 -3.75 -50.12 4.00
CA VAL A 311 -3.53 -48.69 4.22
C VAL A 311 -2.41 -48.51 5.23
N LEU A 312 -1.29 -47.96 4.78
CA LEU A 312 -0.06 -47.78 5.53
C LEU A 312 0.22 -46.28 5.62
N VAL A 313 -0.06 -45.68 6.77
CA VAL A 313 0.13 -44.23 6.98
C VAL A 313 1.26 -44.02 7.99
N GLY A 314 2.36 -43.41 7.54
CA GLY A 314 3.59 -43.32 8.31
C GLY A 314 3.49 -42.49 9.60
N THR A 315 2.61 -41.50 9.63
CA THR A 315 2.32 -40.70 10.83
C THR A 315 1.55 -41.50 11.89
N ALA A 316 0.68 -42.42 11.47
CA ALA A 316 -0.17 -43.23 12.35
C ALA A 316 0.53 -44.45 12.96
N LEU A 317 1.62 -44.92 12.34
CA LEU A 317 2.36 -46.09 12.77
C LEU A 317 3.52 -45.70 13.73
N ASP A 318 3.71 -46.52 14.77
CA ASP A 318 4.75 -46.36 15.79
C ASP A 318 5.80 -47.47 15.61
N PRO A 319 7.00 -47.16 15.10
CA PRO A 319 8.04 -48.17 14.84
C PRO A 319 8.65 -48.77 16.10
N SER A 320 8.36 -48.19 17.29
CA SER A 320 8.90 -48.66 18.56
C SER A 320 8.04 -49.75 19.23
N LYS A 321 6.82 -49.98 18.74
CA LYS A 321 5.84 -50.85 19.42
C LYS A 321 5.38 -52.00 18.54
N SER A 322 5.46 -53.20 19.09
CA SER A 322 4.79 -54.37 18.53
C SER A 322 3.28 -54.29 18.80
N LYS A 323 2.47 -54.63 17.79
CA LYS A 323 1.01 -54.64 17.85
C LYS A 323 0.49 -56.08 17.83
N ARG A 324 -0.41 -56.41 18.76
CA ARG A 324 -1.13 -57.69 18.81
C ARG A 324 -2.61 -57.47 18.46
N PRO A 325 -3.00 -57.63 17.19
CA PRO A 325 -4.40 -57.47 16.77
C PRO A 325 -5.34 -58.44 17.51
N GLN A 326 -6.44 -57.92 18.07
CA GLN A 326 -7.41 -58.73 18.84
C GLN A 326 -8.15 -59.74 17.95
N ASN A 327 -8.38 -59.38 16.68
CA ASN A 327 -9.04 -60.18 15.65
C ASN A 327 -8.09 -61.21 14.99
N MET A 328 -6.79 -61.23 15.32
CA MET A 328 -5.83 -62.23 14.82
C MET A 328 -4.96 -62.79 15.96
N PRO A 329 -5.53 -63.66 16.82
CA PRO A 329 -4.79 -64.26 17.92
C PRO A 329 -3.59 -65.06 17.42
N GLY A 330 -2.43 -64.84 18.07
CA GLY A 330 -1.16 -65.50 17.71
C GLY A 330 -0.29 -64.73 16.72
N ILE A 331 -0.78 -63.60 16.17
CA ILE A 331 0.00 -62.70 15.33
C ILE A 331 0.56 -61.55 16.18
N THR A 332 1.84 -61.23 16.00
CA THR A 332 2.49 -60.03 16.52
C THR A 332 3.08 -59.30 15.33
N ILE A 333 2.64 -58.07 15.11
CA ILE A 333 3.06 -57.18 14.02
C ILE A 333 4.14 -56.27 14.58
N ASN A 334 5.29 -56.18 13.90
CA ASN A 334 6.41 -55.35 14.32
C ASN A 334 6.78 -54.28 13.29
N THR A 335 6.54 -54.57 12.02
CA THR A 335 7.10 -53.84 10.87
C THR A 335 6.01 -53.33 9.93
N LEU A 336 6.38 -52.44 9.00
CA LEU A 336 5.45 -51.91 8.00
C LEU A 336 4.91 -53.00 7.06
N TRP A 337 5.73 -53.98 6.68
CA TRP A 337 5.31 -55.11 5.86
C TRP A 337 4.47 -56.13 6.63
N GLY A 338 4.71 -56.29 7.94
CA GLY A 338 3.83 -57.04 8.82
C GLY A 338 2.43 -56.43 8.88
N GLU A 339 2.34 -55.10 9.09
CA GLU A 339 1.05 -54.39 9.09
C GLU A 339 0.34 -54.53 7.74
N MET A 340 1.05 -54.40 6.62
CA MET A 340 0.51 -54.63 5.28
C MET A 340 -0.08 -56.03 5.13
N ALA A 341 0.69 -57.06 5.46
CA ALA A 341 0.23 -58.45 5.32
C ALA A 341 -0.93 -58.77 6.25
N ALA A 342 -0.95 -58.24 7.46
CA ALA A 342 -2.07 -58.40 8.39
C ALA A 342 -3.35 -57.76 7.84
N GLN A 343 -3.29 -56.53 7.32
CA GLN A 343 -4.46 -55.88 6.73
C GLN A 343 -4.97 -56.61 5.47
N LEU A 344 -4.07 -57.08 4.60
CA LEU A 344 -4.46 -57.89 3.44
C LEU A 344 -5.06 -59.24 3.85
N ALA A 345 -4.51 -59.89 4.87
CA ALA A 345 -5.03 -61.13 5.43
C ALA A 345 -6.44 -60.94 6.01
N GLU A 346 -6.66 -59.81 6.68
CA GLU A 346 -7.97 -59.43 7.23
C GLU A 346 -8.99 -59.19 6.12
N ALA A 347 -8.64 -58.35 5.16
CA ALA A 347 -9.51 -57.99 4.03
C ALA A 347 -9.91 -59.22 3.21
N ALA A 348 -8.98 -60.16 3.00
CA ALA A 348 -9.22 -61.41 2.29
C ALA A 348 -9.93 -62.49 3.14
N GLY A 349 -10.11 -62.28 4.45
CA GLY A 349 -10.66 -63.27 5.38
C GLY A 349 -9.79 -64.52 5.55
N LYS A 350 -8.47 -64.41 5.31
CA LYS A 350 -7.51 -65.54 5.31
C LYS A 350 -6.29 -65.22 6.18
N PRO A 351 -6.34 -65.48 7.50
CA PRO A 351 -5.24 -65.17 8.42
C PRO A 351 -3.88 -65.79 8.05
N LYS A 352 -3.88 -66.96 7.38
CA LYS A 352 -2.66 -67.65 6.91
C LYS A 352 -1.85 -66.85 5.88
N LEU A 353 -2.43 -65.83 5.25
CA LEU A 353 -1.68 -64.95 4.36
C LEU A 353 -0.55 -64.20 5.08
N TYR A 354 -0.65 -64.00 6.40
CA TYR A 354 0.44 -63.43 7.19
C TYR A 354 1.71 -64.30 7.20
N ASP A 355 1.58 -65.62 7.01
CA ASP A 355 2.70 -66.55 7.10
C ASP A 355 3.78 -66.27 6.04
N TYR A 356 3.44 -65.62 4.91
CA TYR A 356 4.39 -65.18 3.88
C TYR A 356 5.46 -64.21 4.42
N VAL A 357 5.14 -63.41 5.44
CA VAL A 357 6.05 -62.39 5.99
C VAL A 357 6.37 -62.60 7.47
N LYS A 358 5.80 -63.62 8.11
CA LYS A 358 5.85 -63.81 9.57
C LYS A 358 7.27 -63.85 10.14
N GLU A 359 8.18 -64.61 9.51
CA GLU A 359 9.56 -64.70 9.98
C GLU A 359 10.35 -63.40 9.72
N ALA A 360 10.06 -62.72 8.61
CA ALA A 360 10.67 -61.44 8.26
C ALA A 360 10.22 -60.33 9.23
N ASP A 361 8.93 -60.23 9.51
CA ASP A 361 8.35 -59.31 10.50
C ASP A 361 8.92 -59.55 11.91
N LYS A 362 9.02 -60.80 12.34
CA LYS A 362 9.61 -61.16 13.64
C LYS A 362 11.07 -60.73 13.77
N LYS A 363 11.84 -60.78 12.68
CA LYS A 363 13.28 -60.45 12.66
C LYS A 363 13.56 -58.97 12.38
N GLY A 364 12.56 -58.19 11.94
CA GLY A 364 12.77 -56.81 11.49
C GLY A 364 13.65 -56.70 10.24
N VAL A 365 13.66 -57.75 9.40
CA VAL A 365 14.40 -57.82 8.13
C VAL A 365 13.39 -57.97 6.99
N SER A 366 13.58 -57.25 5.88
CA SER A 366 12.62 -57.23 4.77
C SER A 366 12.42 -58.64 4.15
N PRO A 367 11.20 -58.98 3.71
CA PRO A 367 10.82 -60.35 3.31
C PRO A 367 11.31 -60.77 1.91
N GLY A 368 11.80 -59.85 1.08
CA GLY A 368 12.14 -60.08 -0.32
C GLY A 368 10.95 -59.91 -1.27
N SER A 369 11.23 -59.48 -2.50
CA SER A 369 10.20 -59.21 -3.52
C SER A 369 9.42 -60.46 -3.96
N GLU A 370 10.03 -61.65 -3.93
CA GLU A 370 9.35 -62.91 -4.26
C GLU A 370 8.27 -63.29 -3.24
N ALA A 371 8.57 -63.16 -1.93
CA ALA A 371 7.61 -63.43 -0.86
C ALA A 371 6.41 -62.48 -0.94
N LEU A 372 6.67 -61.18 -1.18
CA LEU A 372 5.62 -60.17 -1.36
C LEU A 372 4.79 -60.41 -2.63
N LYS A 373 5.41 -60.77 -3.75
CA LYS A 373 4.70 -61.14 -4.98
C LYS A 373 3.75 -62.32 -4.73
N ASN A 374 4.20 -63.34 -4.01
CA ASN A 374 3.39 -64.51 -3.70
C ASN A 374 2.21 -64.15 -2.78
N LEU A 375 2.45 -63.30 -1.77
CA LEU A 375 1.38 -62.72 -0.95
C LEU A 375 0.36 -61.97 -1.82
N PHE A 376 0.82 -61.06 -2.69
CA PHE A 376 -0.04 -60.26 -3.56
C PHE A 376 -0.88 -61.11 -4.51
N ASN A 377 -0.30 -62.16 -5.10
CA ASN A 377 -1.07 -63.08 -5.96
C ASN A 377 -2.07 -63.93 -5.16
N ALA A 378 -1.73 -64.34 -3.93
CA ALA A 378 -2.62 -65.12 -3.08
C ALA A 378 -3.82 -64.31 -2.53
N CYS A 379 -3.66 -63.00 -2.38
CA CYS A 379 -4.70 -62.06 -1.96
C CYS A 379 -5.29 -61.22 -3.11
N ALA A 380 -4.91 -61.47 -4.36
CA ALA A 380 -5.35 -60.68 -5.51
C ALA A 380 -6.87 -60.73 -5.72
N PRO A 381 -7.49 -59.65 -6.27
CA PRO A 381 -6.89 -58.34 -6.52
C PRO A 381 -6.59 -57.58 -5.23
N CYS A 382 -5.49 -56.80 -5.18
CA CYS A 382 -5.15 -56.03 -3.99
C CYS A 382 -4.61 -54.62 -4.28
N LEU A 383 -4.84 -53.73 -3.33
CA LEU A 383 -4.42 -52.33 -3.35
C LEU A 383 -3.62 -52.04 -2.09
N ILE A 384 -2.44 -51.44 -2.24
CA ILE A 384 -1.59 -51.00 -1.14
C ILE A 384 -1.46 -49.49 -1.24
N LEU A 385 -2.01 -48.77 -0.27
CA LEU A 385 -1.92 -47.32 -0.16
C LEU A 385 -0.89 -46.95 0.91
N MET A 386 0.15 -46.21 0.52
CA MET A 386 1.27 -45.82 1.38
C MET A 386 1.33 -44.29 1.50
N ASP A 387 0.82 -43.73 2.59
CA ASP A 387 0.77 -42.29 2.82
C ASP A 387 1.85 -41.86 3.84
N GLU A 388 2.47 -40.70 3.64
CA GLU A 388 3.42 -40.09 4.59
C GLU A 388 4.61 -41.00 4.97
N LEU A 389 5.19 -41.71 4.01
CA LEU A 389 6.29 -42.66 4.26
C LEU A 389 7.55 -42.01 4.85
N VAL A 390 7.85 -40.77 4.46
CA VAL A 390 9.00 -40.02 4.97
C VAL A 390 8.88 -39.79 6.49
N ALA A 391 7.66 -39.56 6.99
CA ALA A 391 7.41 -39.38 8.42
C ALA A 391 7.71 -40.65 9.23
N TYR A 392 7.46 -41.83 8.66
CA TYR A 392 7.84 -43.11 9.28
C TYR A 392 9.35 -43.32 9.22
N ALA A 393 9.95 -43.10 8.05
CA ALA A 393 11.38 -43.27 7.80
C ALA A 393 12.23 -42.42 8.77
N LYS A 394 11.82 -41.17 9.01
CA LYS A 394 12.46 -40.25 9.96
C LYS A 394 12.53 -40.80 11.38
N LYS A 395 11.52 -41.54 11.84
CA LYS A 395 11.51 -42.14 13.19
C LYS A 395 12.49 -43.29 13.34
N ILE A 396 12.90 -43.92 12.24
CA ILE A 396 13.81 -45.08 12.20
C ILE A 396 15.24 -44.65 11.84
N TYR A 397 15.39 -43.51 11.16
CA TYR A 397 16.70 -42.97 10.76
C TYR A 397 17.61 -42.77 11.99
N GLY A 398 18.76 -43.46 12.00
CA GLY A 398 19.73 -43.43 13.10
C GLY A 398 19.32 -44.20 14.36
N ALA A 399 18.13 -44.81 14.40
CA ALA A 399 17.66 -45.62 15.52
C ALA A 399 18.09 -47.09 15.37
N SER A 400 18.45 -47.73 16.47
CA SER A 400 18.83 -49.14 16.52
C SER A 400 18.01 -49.91 17.56
N GLY A 401 17.82 -51.22 17.35
CA GLY A 401 17.10 -52.10 18.28
C GLY A 401 15.57 -51.91 18.30
N LEU A 402 14.98 -51.20 17.33
CA LEU A 402 13.53 -51.07 17.22
C LEU A 402 12.90 -52.37 16.67
N PRO A 403 11.69 -52.76 17.12
CA PRO A 403 10.96 -53.88 16.55
C PRO A 403 10.73 -53.76 15.03
N ALA A 404 10.58 -52.53 14.54
CA ALA A 404 10.37 -52.24 13.12
C ALA A 404 11.59 -52.51 12.21
N GLY A 405 12.74 -52.87 12.76
CA GLY A 405 13.98 -53.04 12.01
C GLY A 405 14.77 -51.74 11.86
N THR A 406 15.70 -51.72 10.90
CA THR A 406 16.58 -50.58 10.60
C THR A 406 16.06 -49.74 9.44
N PHE A 407 16.60 -48.53 9.29
CA PHE A 407 16.30 -47.66 8.15
C PHE A 407 16.62 -48.35 6.81
N ASP A 408 17.76 -49.04 6.73
CA ASP A 408 18.16 -49.77 5.52
C ASP A 408 17.16 -50.89 5.16
N ASN A 409 16.71 -51.69 6.14
CA ASN A 409 15.69 -52.72 5.90
C ASN A 409 14.35 -52.11 5.44
N PHE A 410 14.00 -50.92 5.95
CA PHE A 410 12.83 -50.19 5.48
C PHE A 410 12.99 -49.76 4.01
N ILE A 411 14.14 -49.21 3.62
CA ILE A 411 14.42 -48.85 2.22
C ILE A 411 14.42 -50.08 1.31
N SER A 412 15.02 -51.20 1.74
CA SER A 412 14.95 -52.48 1.03
C SER A 412 13.51 -52.94 0.83
N PHE A 413 12.67 -52.83 1.86
CA PHE A 413 11.24 -53.14 1.71
C PHE A 413 10.53 -52.25 0.67
N ILE A 414 10.83 -50.95 0.62
CA ILE A 414 10.26 -50.04 -0.40
C ILE A 414 10.65 -50.49 -1.82
N GLN A 415 11.88 -50.93 -2.01
CA GLN A 415 12.28 -51.52 -3.30
C GLN A 415 11.56 -52.84 -3.57
N GLU A 416 11.52 -53.74 -2.59
CA GLU A 416 10.92 -55.06 -2.74
C GLU A 416 9.41 -55.00 -3.03
N VAL A 417 8.68 -54.08 -2.38
CA VAL A 417 7.23 -53.93 -2.55
C VAL A 417 6.87 -53.41 -3.94
N THR A 418 7.69 -52.51 -4.50
CA THR A 418 7.50 -51.97 -5.86
C THR A 418 7.84 -53.02 -6.92
N GLU A 419 8.93 -53.78 -6.75
CA GLU A 419 9.26 -54.93 -7.60
C GLU A 419 8.19 -56.02 -7.55
N ALA A 420 7.71 -56.36 -6.35
CA ALA A 420 6.66 -57.34 -6.15
C ALA A 420 5.34 -56.93 -6.82
N ALA A 421 4.97 -55.66 -6.73
CA ALA A 421 3.76 -55.14 -7.36
C ALA A 421 3.82 -55.21 -8.89
N ARG A 422 5.00 -54.98 -9.48
CA ARG A 422 5.25 -55.13 -10.92
C ARG A 422 5.18 -56.59 -11.36
N ALA A 423 5.75 -57.50 -10.58
CA ALA A 423 5.82 -58.93 -10.89
C ALA A 423 4.51 -59.69 -10.58
N SER A 424 3.59 -59.10 -9.82
CA SER A 424 2.26 -59.66 -9.56
C SER A 424 1.33 -59.45 -10.75
N LYS A 425 0.17 -60.14 -10.73
CA LYS A 425 -0.82 -60.02 -11.81
C LYS A 425 -1.78 -58.84 -11.61
N ASN A 426 -2.40 -58.74 -10.44
CA ASN A 426 -3.52 -57.82 -10.18
C ASN A 426 -3.32 -57.04 -8.86
N SER A 427 -2.10 -56.56 -8.60
CA SER A 427 -1.84 -55.66 -7.45
C SER A 427 -1.45 -54.26 -7.89
N LEU A 428 -1.86 -53.27 -7.09
CA LEU A 428 -1.49 -51.87 -7.25
C LEU A 428 -0.87 -51.33 -5.96
N VAL A 429 0.30 -50.71 -6.07
CA VAL A 429 0.91 -49.92 -4.99
C VAL A 429 0.79 -48.44 -5.36
N VAL A 430 0.23 -47.64 -4.46
CA VAL A 430 0.18 -46.18 -4.60
C VAL A 430 0.84 -45.56 -3.39
N ALA A 431 1.85 -44.71 -3.63
CA ALA A 431 2.58 -44.03 -2.57
C ALA A 431 2.47 -42.52 -2.70
N SER A 432 2.32 -41.81 -1.58
CA SER A 432 2.42 -40.36 -1.50
C SER A 432 3.83 -39.96 -1.06
N ILE A 433 4.44 -39.03 -1.80
CA ILE A 433 5.80 -38.54 -1.50
C ILE A 433 5.75 -36.99 -1.41
N PRO A 434 6.35 -36.38 -0.37
CA PRO A 434 6.48 -34.92 -0.25
C PRO A 434 7.23 -34.31 -1.44
N GLU A 435 6.89 -33.08 -1.82
CA GLU A 435 7.57 -32.36 -2.92
C GLU A 435 8.54 -31.28 -2.44
N SER A 436 8.45 -30.83 -1.17
CA SER A 436 9.22 -29.69 -0.68
C SER A 436 9.97 -29.98 0.62
N ASP A 437 11.14 -29.33 0.78
CA ASP A 437 11.98 -29.37 1.98
C ASP A 437 11.25 -28.97 3.28
N ILE A 438 10.13 -28.24 3.17
CA ILE A 438 9.34 -27.73 4.29
C ILE A 438 8.60 -28.86 5.02
N GLU A 439 8.11 -29.87 4.28
CA GLU A 439 7.35 -31.01 4.83
C GLU A 439 8.26 -32.06 5.51
N ILE A 440 9.57 -31.95 5.28
CA ILE A 440 10.56 -32.99 5.53
C ILE A 440 11.17 -32.89 6.93
N GLY A 441 11.26 -31.68 7.48
CA GLY A 441 11.65 -31.42 8.87
C GLY A 441 13.06 -31.91 9.25
N GLY A 442 14.08 -31.27 8.71
CA GLY A 442 15.50 -31.48 9.08
C GLY A 442 16.27 -32.45 8.17
N GLU A 443 17.57 -32.59 8.42
CA GLU A 443 18.52 -33.34 7.59
C GLU A 443 18.14 -34.82 7.42
N ALA A 444 17.72 -35.49 8.49
CA ALA A 444 17.26 -36.88 8.47
C ALA A 444 16.07 -37.11 7.53
N GLY A 445 15.15 -36.15 7.46
CA GLY A 445 14.03 -36.24 6.54
C GLY A 445 14.47 -36.07 5.09
N LYS A 446 15.44 -35.18 4.83
CA LYS A 446 15.90 -34.88 3.46
C LYS A 446 16.57 -36.10 2.85
N ILE A 447 17.45 -36.74 3.62
CA ILE A 447 18.10 -37.99 3.23
C ILE A 447 17.04 -39.09 3.01
N ALA A 448 16.03 -39.18 3.89
CA ALA A 448 14.94 -40.15 3.74
C ALA A 448 14.12 -39.90 2.46
N LEU A 449 13.79 -38.65 2.14
CA LEU A 449 13.08 -38.28 0.91
C LEU A 449 13.92 -38.67 -0.31
N GLU A 450 15.17 -38.20 -0.39
CA GLU A 450 16.06 -38.46 -1.54
C GLU A 450 16.22 -39.97 -1.78
N THR A 451 16.35 -40.75 -0.71
CA THR A 451 16.50 -42.22 -0.79
C THR A 451 15.21 -42.91 -1.24
N ILE A 452 14.05 -42.47 -0.72
CA ILE A 452 12.74 -43.00 -1.13
C ILE A 452 12.44 -42.62 -2.58
N GLU A 453 12.65 -41.35 -2.98
CA GLU A 453 12.46 -40.87 -4.34
C GLU A 453 13.34 -41.60 -5.34
N HIS A 454 14.61 -41.83 -5.02
CA HIS A 454 15.51 -42.57 -5.90
C HIS A 454 15.10 -44.05 -6.05
N THR A 455 14.55 -44.67 -5.00
CA THR A 455 14.05 -46.05 -5.04
C THR A 455 12.79 -46.17 -5.90
N PHE A 456 11.85 -45.22 -5.74
CA PHE A 456 10.60 -45.15 -6.48
C PHE A 456 10.82 -44.72 -7.95
N GLY A 457 11.66 -43.72 -8.20
CA GLY A 457 11.90 -43.08 -9.50
C GLY A 457 12.55 -43.97 -10.58
N ARG A 458 13.02 -45.16 -10.22
CA ARG A 458 13.57 -46.15 -11.17
C ARG A 458 12.48 -46.97 -11.88
N MET A 459 11.25 -46.99 -11.37
CA MET A 459 10.27 -48.04 -11.72
C MET A 459 8.81 -47.55 -11.86
N GLU A 460 8.53 -46.25 -11.93
CA GLU A 460 7.17 -45.72 -11.73
C GLU A 460 6.68 -44.66 -12.73
N SER A 461 5.37 -44.41 -12.68
CA SER A 461 4.70 -43.26 -13.30
C SER A 461 4.43 -42.16 -12.28
N ILE A 462 4.89 -40.93 -12.56
CA ILE A 462 4.63 -39.75 -11.74
C ILE A 462 3.25 -39.22 -12.06
N TRP A 463 2.36 -39.18 -11.08
CA TRP A 463 1.00 -38.70 -11.26
C TRP A 463 0.75 -37.39 -10.51
N LYS A 464 0.21 -36.38 -11.22
CA LYS A 464 -0.18 -35.08 -10.67
C LYS A 464 -1.71 -35.02 -10.51
N PRO A 465 -2.27 -35.06 -9.29
CA PRO A 465 -3.71 -35.21 -9.09
C PRO A 465 -4.58 -34.04 -9.56
N VAL A 466 -4.09 -32.80 -9.53
CA VAL A 466 -4.88 -31.58 -9.81
C VAL A 466 -4.03 -30.61 -10.63
N ALA A 467 -4.58 -30.13 -11.75
CA ALA A 467 -3.97 -29.06 -12.52
C ALA A 467 -4.33 -27.67 -11.96
N ALA A 468 -3.52 -26.64 -12.26
CA ALA A 468 -3.69 -25.28 -11.74
C ALA A 468 -5.07 -24.68 -12.04
N ASN A 469 -5.61 -25.01 -13.21
CA ASN A 469 -6.88 -24.56 -13.75
C ASN A 469 -8.09 -25.38 -13.24
N GLU A 470 -7.91 -26.38 -12.38
CA GLU A 470 -9.03 -27.16 -11.82
C GLU A 470 -9.29 -26.85 -10.33
N GLY A 471 -8.38 -26.10 -9.69
CA GLY A 471 -8.44 -25.81 -8.26
C GLY A 471 -9.74 -25.11 -7.81
N PHE A 472 -10.30 -24.25 -8.67
CA PHE A 472 -11.55 -23.54 -8.36
C PHE A 472 -12.77 -24.47 -8.36
N GLU A 473 -12.82 -25.49 -9.22
CA GLU A 473 -13.93 -26.46 -9.24
C GLU A 473 -13.92 -27.33 -7.99
N VAL A 474 -12.72 -27.69 -7.52
CA VAL A 474 -12.54 -28.40 -6.25
C VAL A 474 -13.10 -27.59 -5.10
N VAL A 475 -12.76 -26.29 -5.02
CA VAL A 475 -13.26 -25.41 -3.95
C VAL A 475 -14.77 -25.20 -4.07
N ARG A 476 -15.28 -24.91 -5.27
CA ARG A 476 -16.72 -24.72 -5.51
C ARG A 476 -17.53 -25.95 -5.12
N ARG A 477 -17.11 -27.15 -5.56
CA ARG A 477 -17.80 -28.42 -5.25
C ARG A 477 -17.81 -28.75 -3.76
N ARG A 478 -16.76 -28.34 -3.04
CA ARG A 478 -16.64 -28.58 -1.60
C ARG A 478 -17.46 -27.63 -0.74
N LEU A 479 -17.69 -26.40 -1.21
CA LEU A 479 -18.36 -25.34 -0.44
C LEU A 479 -19.83 -25.13 -0.81
N PHE A 480 -20.24 -25.48 -2.04
CA PHE A 480 -21.60 -25.28 -2.54
C PHE A 480 -22.30 -26.57 -2.96
N LEU A 481 -23.63 -26.55 -2.87
CA LEU A 481 -24.53 -27.52 -3.49
C LEU A 481 -24.53 -27.36 -5.01
N ASP A 482 -25.30 -28.22 -5.70
CA ASP A 482 -25.52 -28.04 -7.13
C ASP A 482 -26.39 -26.83 -7.44
N CYS A 483 -26.12 -26.20 -8.59
CA CYS A 483 -26.74 -24.93 -8.96
C CYS A 483 -28.25 -25.12 -9.15
N LYS A 484 -29.04 -24.47 -8.30
CA LYS A 484 -30.50 -24.50 -8.33
C LYS A 484 -31.05 -23.87 -9.61
N ASN A 485 -30.44 -22.79 -10.09
CA ASN A 485 -30.87 -22.08 -11.29
C ASN A 485 -29.71 -21.84 -12.29
N PRO A 486 -29.36 -22.86 -13.11
CA PRO A 486 -28.29 -22.74 -14.10
C PRO A 486 -28.52 -21.61 -15.13
N GLU A 487 -29.77 -21.34 -15.50
CA GLU A 487 -30.10 -20.26 -16.45
C GLU A 487 -29.80 -18.87 -15.87
N ALA A 488 -30.13 -18.65 -14.59
CA ALA A 488 -29.81 -17.40 -13.90
C ALA A 488 -28.29 -17.22 -13.73
N ARG A 489 -27.56 -18.30 -13.38
CA ARG A 489 -26.09 -18.31 -13.39
C ARG A 489 -25.55 -17.86 -14.74
N ASP A 490 -26.00 -18.51 -15.81
CA ASP A 490 -25.51 -18.24 -17.17
C ASP A 490 -25.84 -16.82 -17.63
N ALA A 491 -27.00 -16.28 -17.22
CA ALA A 491 -27.38 -14.89 -17.46
C ALA A 491 -26.44 -13.90 -16.74
N VAL A 492 -26.09 -14.16 -15.47
CA VAL A 492 -25.13 -13.36 -14.70
C VAL A 492 -23.76 -13.39 -15.36
N CYS A 493 -23.19 -14.57 -15.62
CA CYS A 493 -21.87 -14.71 -16.24
C CYS A 493 -21.81 -14.07 -17.64
N ARG A 494 -22.90 -14.17 -18.41
CA ARG A 494 -23.02 -13.49 -19.72
C ARG A 494 -23.00 -11.97 -19.57
N LYS A 495 -23.66 -11.42 -18.54
CA LYS A 495 -23.67 -9.96 -18.29
C LYS A 495 -22.32 -9.42 -17.80
N PHE A 496 -21.58 -10.17 -17.00
CA PHE A 496 -20.19 -9.84 -16.68
C PHE A 496 -19.31 -9.85 -17.94
N SER A 497 -19.37 -10.92 -18.74
CA SER A 497 -18.61 -11.02 -19.99
C SER A 497 -18.93 -9.89 -20.98
N GLN A 498 -20.21 -9.51 -21.10
CA GLN A 498 -20.63 -8.35 -21.90
C GLN A 498 -20.03 -7.03 -21.36
N MET A 499 -20.09 -6.79 -20.05
CA MET A 499 -19.53 -5.59 -19.43
C MET A 499 -18.02 -5.47 -19.67
N TYR A 500 -17.28 -6.58 -19.55
CA TYR A 500 -15.84 -6.61 -19.82
C TYR A 500 -15.51 -6.32 -21.29
N ALA A 501 -16.28 -6.87 -22.22
CA ALA A 501 -16.11 -6.61 -23.65
C ALA A 501 -16.42 -5.14 -24.03
N GLU A 502 -17.47 -4.55 -23.45
CA GLU A 502 -17.87 -3.17 -23.72
C GLU A 502 -16.89 -2.13 -23.13
N ASN A 503 -16.21 -2.46 -22.03
CA ASN A 503 -15.31 -1.54 -21.31
C ASN A 503 -13.85 -2.01 -21.41
N SER A 504 -13.44 -2.34 -22.63
CA SER A 504 -12.22 -3.09 -22.91
C SER A 504 -10.94 -2.40 -22.41
N SER A 505 -10.90 -1.06 -22.37
CA SER A 505 -9.77 -0.27 -21.84
C SER A 505 -9.58 -0.37 -20.34
N ASP A 506 -10.64 -0.71 -19.61
CA ASP A 506 -10.66 -0.67 -18.15
C ASP A 506 -10.31 -2.03 -17.52
N PHE A 507 -10.52 -3.13 -18.23
CA PHE A 507 -10.32 -4.50 -17.73
C PHE A 507 -9.14 -5.22 -18.40
N PRO A 508 -8.56 -6.26 -17.76
CA PRO A 508 -7.49 -7.07 -18.36
C PRO A 508 -7.90 -7.73 -19.67
N LEU A 509 -6.94 -7.97 -20.57
CA LEU A 509 -7.19 -8.44 -21.94
C LEU A 509 -7.86 -9.81 -21.96
N GLU A 510 -7.45 -10.71 -21.07
CA GLU A 510 -7.96 -12.08 -20.97
C GLU A 510 -9.46 -12.16 -20.66
N THR A 511 -10.03 -11.13 -20.04
CA THR A 511 -11.46 -11.11 -19.64
C THR A 511 -12.44 -11.06 -20.82
N ARG A 512 -11.92 -10.77 -22.02
CA ARG A 512 -12.67 -10.69 -23.28
C ARG A 512 -12.84 -12.04 -23.94
N GLU A 513 -11.99 -13.01 -23.58
CA GLU A 513 -11.96 -14.32 -24.21
C GLU A 513 -13.12 -15.20 -23.74
N LEU A 514 -13.60 -16.08 -24.62
CA LEU A 514 -14.66 -17.04 -24.29
C LEU A 514 -14.26 -17.94 -23.11
N GLU A 515 -12.99 -18.31 -23.05
CA GLU A 515 -12.42 -19.13 -21.98
C GLU A 515 -12.60 -18.48 -20.59
N TYR A 516 -12.47 -17.15 -20.48
CA TYR A 516 -12.69 -16.47 -19.19
C TYR A 516 -14.15 -16.53 -18.75
N LYS A 517 -15.10 -16.45 -19.69
CA LYS A 517 -16.53 -16.66 -19.40
C LYS A 517 -16.80 -18.10 -18.95
N GLU A 518 -16.19 -19.09 -19.59
CA GLU A 518 -16.31 -20.49 -19.18
C GLU A 518 -15.76 -20.69 -17.77
N ARG A 519 -14.62 -20.07 -17.43
CA ARG A 519 -14.08 -20.02 -16.07
C ARG A 519 -15.04 -19.37 -15.07
N MET A 520 -15.73 -18.28 -15.44
CA MET A 520 -16.75 -17.68 -14.57
C MET A 520 -17.93 -18.62 -14.31
N VAL A 521 -18.34 -19.41 -15.30
CA VAL A 521 -19.45 -20.37 -15.16
C VAL A 521 -19.07 -21.54 -14.24
N SER A 522 -17.85 -22.06 -14.37
CA SER A 522 -17.36 -23.19 -13.56
C SER A 522 -17.01 -22.80 -12.11
N SER A 523 -16.55 -21.56 -11.90
CA SER A 523 -16.24 -21.04 -10.56
C SER A 523 -17.42 -20.41 -9.81
N TYR A 524 -18.57 -20.20 -10.49
CA TYR A 524 -19.75 -19.57 -9.89
C TYR A 524 -20.20 -20.28 -8.59
N PRO A 525 -20.45 -19.53 -7.50
CA PRO A 525 -20.66 -18.08 -7.44
C PRO A 525 -19.41 -17.23 -7.15
N ILE A 526 -18.22 -17.82 -7.12
CA ILE A 526 -16.98 -17.12 -6.81
C ILE A 526 -16.37 -16.57 -8.11
N HIS A 527 -15.96 -15.31 -8.13
CA HIS A 527 -15.34 -14.71 -9.29
C HIS A 527 -13.90 -15.25 -9.48
N PRO A 528 -13.44 -15.59 -10.71
CA PRO A 528 -12.11 -16.16 -10.96
C PRO A 528 -10.96 -15.36 -10.35
N GLU A 529 -11.06 -14.03 -10.36
CA GLU A 529 -10.08 -13.12 -9.76
C GLU A 529 -9.79 -13.43 -8.27
N VAL A 530 -10.75 -13.94 -7.49
CA VAL A 530 -10.48 -14.36 -6.09
C VAL A 530 -9.47 -15.50 -6.05
N PHE A 531 -9.64 -16.49 -6.91
CA PHE A 531 -8.76 -17.65 -7.00
C PHE A 531 -7.40 -17.28 -7.58
N ASP A 532 -7.36 -16.42 -8.59
CA ASP A 532 -6.10 -15.96 -9.18
C ASP A 532 -5.24 -15.28 -8.10
N ARG A 533 -5.82 -14.39 -7.28
CA ARG A 533 -5.07 -13.77 -6.17
C ARG A 533 -4.63 -14.80 -5.12
N LEU A 534 -5.50 -15.73 -4.71
CA LEU A 534 -5.17 -16.71 -3.67
C LEU A 534 -4.16 -17.78 -4.13
N TYR A 535 -4.20 -18.21 -5.39
CA TYR A 535 -3.33 -19.26 -5.91
C TYR A 535 -2.07 -18.77 -6.61
N GLU A 536 -2.05 -17.54 -7.12
CA GLU A 536 -0.85 -16.94 -7.70
C GLU A 536 -0.07 -16.14 -6.65
N ASP A 537 -0.74 -15.27 -5.90
CA ASP A 537 -0.06 -14.35 -4.97
C ASP A 537 0.10 -14.97 -3.58
N TRP A 538 -0.99 -15.46 -2.96
CA TRP A 538 -0.90 -15.99 -1.58
C TRP A 538 -0.17 -17.33 -1.49
N ALA A 539 -0.18 -18.11 -2.57
CA ALA A 539 0.51 -19.40 -2.64
C ALA A 539 2.05 -19.28 -2.59
N THR A 540 2.61 -18.07 -2.75
CA THR A 540 4.04 -17.80 -2.58
C THR A 540 4.45 -17.70 -1.11
N LEU A 541 3.50 -17.52 -0.18
CA LEU A 541 3.78 -17.45 1.25
C LEU A 541 4.02 -18.85 1.82
N GLU A 542 5.18 -19.08 2.43
CA GLU A 542 5.56 -20.38 3.01
C GLU A 542 4.56 -20.89 4.07
N ARG A 543 3.96 -19.98 4.84
CA ARG A 543 2.97 -20.30 5.89
C ARG A 543 1.57 -20.55 5.34
N PHE A 544 1.31 -20.27 4.07
CA PHE A 544 -0.02 -20.39 3.47
C PHE A 544 -0.23 -21.80 2.91
N GLN A 545 -1.06 -22.59 3.61
CA GLN A 545 -1.42 -23.94 3.16
C GLN A 545 -2.37 -23.83 1.95
N ARG A 546 -1.80 -23.76 0.74
CA ARG A 546 -2.45 -23.37 -0.54
C ARG A 546 -3.91 -23.80 -0.72
N THR A 547 -4.26 -25.07 -0.52
CA THR A 547 -5.64 -25.54 -0.74
C THR A 547 -6.51 -25.47 0.53
N ARG A 548 -5.95 -25.80 1.69
CA ARG A 548 -6.69 -25.86 2.97
C ARG A 548 -6.97 -24.47 3.55
N GLY A 549 -6.01 -23.57 3.45
CA GLY A 549 -6.14 -22.16 3.83
C GLY A 549 -7.22 -21.46 3.01
N VAL A 550 -7.25 -21.70 1.69
CA VAL A 550 -8.30 -21.17 0.80
C VAL A 550 -9.68 -21.70 1.17
N LEU A 551 -9.83 -23.02 1.37
CA LEU A 551 -11.12 -23.61 1.77
C LEU A 551 -11.62 -23.01 3.09
N ARG A 552 -10.73 -22.85 4.07
CA ARG A 552 -11.07 -22.30 5.39
C ARG A 552 -11.47 -20.82 5.32
N LEU A 553 -10.70 -20.01 4.60
CA LEU A 553 -11.02 -18.61 4.36
C LEU A 553 -12.36 -18.48 3.63
N MET A 554 -12.54 -19.21 2.54
CA MET A 554 -13.76 -19.11 1.73
C MET A 554 -14.99 -19.63 2.46
N ALA A 555 -14.88 -20.70 3.27
CA ALA A 555 -15.97 -21.14 4.12
C ALA A 555 -16.41 -20.05 5.10
N ALA A 556 -15.46 -19.33 5.71
CA ALA A 556 -15.75 -18.19 6.58
C ALA A 556 -16.39 -17.02 5.84
N VAL A 557 -15.84 -16.64 4.70
CA VAL A 557 -16.40 -15.57 3.86
C VAL A 557 -17.83 -15.91 3.43
N ILE A 558 -18.06 -17.11 2.91
CA ILE A 558 -19.38 -17.55 2.43
C ILE A 558 -20.37 -17.60 3.58
N HIS A 559 -19.98 -18.10 4.75
CA HIS A 559 -20.85 -18.10 5.93
C HIS A 559 -21.30 -16.68 6.31
N GLU A 560 -20.37 -15.73 6.41
CA GLU A 560 -20.69 -14.35 6.76
C GLU A 560 -21.57 -13.67 5.70
N LEU A 561 -21.26 -13.86 4.41
CA LEU A 561 -22.10 -13.33 3.32
C LEU A 561 -23.48 -14.00 3.29
N TRP A 562 -23.56 -15.29 3.60
CA TRP A 562 -24.79 -16.08 3.68
C TRP A 562 -25.65 -15.73 4.91
N MET A 563 -25.05 -15.33 6.04
CA MET A 563 -25.80 -14.83 7.19
C MET A 563 -26.18 -13.35 7.03
N GLY A 564 -25.35 -12.57 6.33
CA GLY A 564 -25.55 -11.12 6.11
C GLY A 564 -26.62 -10.75 5.08
N ASN A 565 -27.23 -11.70 4.38
CA ASN A 565 -28.16 -11.46 3.27
C ASN A 565 -27.55 -10.67 2.08
N ASP A 566 -26.30 -10.99 1.73
CA ASP A 566 -25.58 -10.31 0.66
C ASP A 566 -26.27 -10.41 -0.72
N ALA A 567 -26.49 -9.27 -1.37
CA ALA A 567 -27.21 -9.18 -2.64
C ALA A 567 -26.30 -9.08 -3.88
N ALA A 568 -25.01 -9.40 -3.77
CA ALA A 568 -24.10 -9.38 -4.91
C ALA A 568 -24.45 -10.46 -5.95
N LEU A 569 -24.04 -10.26 -7.20
CA LEU A 569 -24.21 -11.23 -8.29
C LEU A 569 -23.19 -12.37 -8.21
N MET A 570 -21.99 -12.08 -7.72
CA MET A 570 -20.88 -13.01 -7.51
C MET A 570 -20.03 -12.57 -6.31
N ILE A 571 -19.33 -13.51 -5.69
CA ILE A 571 -18.37 -13.25 -4.61
C ILE A 571 -17.04 -12.82 -5.26
N MET A 572 -16.72 -11.53 -5.17
CA MET A 572 -15.51 -10.91 -5.74
C MET A 572 -14.45 -10.61 -4.66
N PRO A 573 -13.19 -10.26 -4.99
CA PRO A 573 -12.19 -9.81 -4.02
C PRO A 573 -12.69 -8.70 -3.08
N GLY A 574 -13.40 -7.70 -3.61
CA GLY A 574 -14.00 -6.63 -2.81
C GLY A 574 -15.13 -7.10 -1.89
N SER A 575 -15.61 -8.33 -2.08
CA SER A 575 -16.71 -8.96 -1.32
C SER A 575 -16.21 -9.70 -0.07
N ILE A 576 -14.92 -9.65 0.26
CA ILE A 576 -14.39 -10.31 1.46
C ILE A 576 -14.63 -9.38 2.68
N PRO A 577 -15.45 -9.77 3.68
CA PRO A 577 -15.76 -8.93 4.83
C PRO A 577 -14.62 -8.95 5.87
N LEU A 578 -13.60 -8.10 5.65
CA LEU A 578 -12.42 -7.98 6.50
C LEU A 578 -12.69 -7.20 7.81
N ASP A 579 -13.88 -6.65 8.00
CA ASP A 579 -14.40 -6.15 9.29
C ASP A 579 -14.72 -7.27 10.29
N VAL A 580 -14.96 -8.49 9.79
CA VAL A 580 -15.24 -9.65 10.62
C VAL A 580 -13.93 -10.29 11.09
N SER A 581 -13.75 -10.38 12.41
CA SER A 581 -12.49 -10.87 13.00
C SER A 581 -12.13 -12.28 12.53
N ASN A 582 -13.09 -13.21 12.46
CA ASN A 582 -12.82 -14.58 11.98
C ASN A 582 -12.25 -14.61 10.55
N VAL A 583 -12.77 -13.79 9.65
CA VAL A 583 -12.30 -13.70 8.25
C VAL A 583 -10.95 -13.00 8.19
N ARG A 584 -10.81 -11.89 8.92
CA ARG A 584 -9.55 -11.13 8.99
C ARG A 584 -8.41 -11.95 9.56
N ASP A 585 -8.60 -12.59 10.70
CA ASP A 585 -7.57 -13.36 11.41
C ASP A 585 -7.15 -14.60 10.61
N GLU A 586 -8.08 -15.17 9.85
CA GLU A 586 -7.80 -16.27 8.93
C GLU A 586 -6.86 -15.85 7.77
N LEU A 587 -7.00 -14.62 7.28
CA LEU A 587 -6.15 -14.09 6.23
C LEU A 587 -4.79 -13.59 6.80
N THR A 588 -4.83 -12.81 7.89
CA THR A 588 -3.65 -12.13 8.45
C THR A 588 -2.70 -13.05 9.20
N ARG A 589 -3.14 -14.23 9.70
CA ARG A 589 -2.26 -15.22 10.37
C ARG A 589 -1.09 -15.70 9.51
N HIS A 590 -1.18 -15.54 8.19
CA HIS A 590 -0.16 -15.96 7.23
C HIS A 590 0.85 -14.84 6.92
N LEU A 591 0.55 -13.61 7.33
CA LEU A 591 1.38 -12.42 7.14
C LEU A 591 2.25 -12.15 8.38
N SER A 592 3.12 -11.15 8.30
CA SER A 592 3.94 -10.68 9.42
C SER A 592 3.12 -9.94 10.49
N ASP A 593 3.73 -9.58 11.61
CA ASP A 593 3.05 -8.83 12.66
C ASP A 593 2.62 -7.42 12.19
N GLY A 594 1.52 -6.90 12.75
CA GLY A 594 1.01 -5.55 12.49
C GLY A 594 -0.09 -5.45 11.43
N TRP A 595 -0.30 -6.46 10.59
CA TRP A 595 -1.33 -6.45 9.55
C TRP A 595 -2.76 -6.34 10.09
N ASN A 596 -3.06 -6.91 11.26
CA ASN A 596 -4.39 -6.77 11.87
C ASN A 596 -4.75 -5.32 12.19
N ALA A 597 -3.80 -4.54 12.72
CA ALA A 597 -4.01 -3.12 13.00
C ALA A 597 -4.14 -2.29 11.71
N LEU A 598 -3.35 -2.63 10.69
CA LEU A 598 -3.45 -2.04 9.36
C LEU A 598 -4.83 -2.28 8.74
N VAL A 599 -5.31 -3.53 8.74
CA VAL A 599 -6.64 -3.85 8.18
C VAL A 599 -7.75 -3.12 8.92
N ASP A 600 -7.70 -3.06 10.25
CA ASP A 600 -8.73 -2.38 11.06
C ASP A 600 -8.83 -0.87 10.75
N ARG A 601 -7.71 -0.19 10.49
CA ARG A 601 -7.70 1.25 10.26
C ARG A 601 -7.75 1.67 8.77
N GLU A 602 -7.02 0.96 7.92
CA GLU A 602 -6.73 1.39 6.55
C GLU A 602 -7.52 0.61 5.49
N VAL A 603 -8.03 -0.58 5.81
CA VAL A 603 -8.71 -1.44 4.84
C VAL A 603 -10.20 -1.54 5.11
N ASP A 604 -10.57 -2.05 6.30
CA ASP A 604 -11.93 -2.52 6.50
C ASP A 604 -12.40 -2.67 7.95
N GLY A 605 -11.90 -1.93 8.94
CA GLY A 605 -12.51 -1.90 10.27
C GLY A 605 -13.76 -1.00 10.36
N LYS A 606 -14.45 -1.10 11.51
CA LYS A 606 -15.72 -0.39 11.80
C LYS A 606 -15.64 1.14 11.71
N ASN A 607 -14.45 1.69 11.90
CA ASN A 607 -14.16 3.13 11.80
C ASN A 607 -12.99 3.41 10.84
N SER A 608 -12.72 2.48 9.91
CA SER A 608 -11.61 2.62 8.96
C SER A 608 -11.78 3.83 8.05
N ILE A 609 -10.67 4.32 7.48
CA ILE A 609 -10.70 5.44 6.54
C ILE A 609 -11.60 5.11 5.33
N PRO A 610 -11.54 3.93 4.68
CA PRO A 610 -12.47 3.57 3.61
C PRO A 610 -13.94 3.60 4.04
N TYR A 611 -14.25 3.10 5.26
CA TYR A 611 -15.60 3.19 5.81
C TYR A 611 -16.07 4.65 5.95
N GLN A 612 -15.22 5.54 6.47
CA GLN A 612 -15.56 6.97 6.60
C GLN A 612 -15.74 7.66 5.23
N LYS A 613 -14.96 7.27 4.21
CA LYS A 613 -15.12 7.79 2.84
C LYS A 613 -16.43 7.33 2.20
N ASP A 614 -16.82 6.08 2.41
CA ASP A 614 -18.12 5.58 1.96
C ASP A 614 -19.30 6.30 2.65
N GLN A 615 -19.17 6.64 3.94
CA GLN A 615 -20.20 7.38 4.69
C GLN A 615 -20.31 8.85 4.26
N SER A 616 -19.18 9.50 3.96
CA SER A 616 -19.15 10.92 3.60
C SER A 616 -19.55 11.19 2.15
N ASN A 617 -19.40 10.22 1.24
CA ASN A 617 -19.79 10.35 -0.17
C ASN A 617 -20.90 9.36 -0.53
N GLN A 618 -22.10 9.88 -0.76
CA GLN A 618 -23.27 9.06 -1.08
C GLN A 618 -23.09 8.18 -2.34
N ARG A 619 -22.29 8.60 -3.32
CA ARG A 619 -22.00 7.80 -4.52
C ARG A 619 -21.19 6.56 -4.18
N TYR A 620 -20.23 6.70 -3.26
CA TYR A 620 -19.42 5.60 -2.77
C TYR A 620 -20.24 4.67 -1.86
N GLY A 621 -20.99 5.24 -0.92
CA GLY A 621 -21.78 4.49 0.05
C GLY A 621 -22.85 3.57 -0.55
N ARG A 622 -23.38 3.87 -1.75
CA ARG A 622 -24.35 3.00 -2.45
C ARG A 622 -23.76 1.65 -2.84
N SER A 623 -22.49 1.60 -3.24
CA SER A 623 -21.81 0.39 -3.69
C SER A 623 -20.65 -0.04 -2.78
N LEU A 624 -20.45 0.65 -1.65
CA LEU A 624 -19.28 0.52 -0.76
C LEU A 624 -17.96 0.63 -1.54
N ALA A 625 -17.87 1.62 -2.44
CA ALA A 625 -16.79 1.72 -3.41
C ALA A 625 -15.41 1.77 -2.73
N ALA A 626 -15.24 2.57 -1.68
CA ALA A 626 -13.95 2.71 -1.01
C ALA A 626 -13.55 1.42 -0.27
N ARG A 627 -14.46 0.81 0.51
CA ARG A 627 -14.16 -0.45 1.20
C ARG A 627 -13.85 -1.59 0.22
N ARG A 628 -14.63 -1.74 -0.86
CA ARG A 628 -14.40 -2.80 -1.86
C ARG A 628 -13.07 -2.64 -2.59
N VAL A 629 -12.69 -1.41 -2.94
CA VAL A 629 -11.36 -1.09 -3.50
C VAL A 629 -10.27 -1.47 -2.51
N ALA A 630 -10.38 -1.01 -1.25
CA ALA A 630 -9.38 -1.29 -0.22
C ALA A 630 -9.20 -2.79 0.03
N ARG A 631 -10.29 -3.56 0.14
CA ARG A 631 -10.29 -5.04 0.28
C ARG A 631 -9.61 -5.73 -0.89
N THR A 632 -9.88 -5.29 -2.12
CA THR A 632 -9.29 -5.85 -3.33
C THR A 632 -7.79 -5.60 -3.39
N VAL A 633 -7.35 -4.38 -3.06
CA VAL A 633 -5.91 -4.06 -2.97
C VAL A 633 -5.25 -4.87 -1.87
N MET A 634 -5.88 -5.02 -0.71
CA MET A 634 -5.38 -5.86 0.38
C MET A 634 -5.16 -7.31 -0.09
N LEU A 635 -6.18 -7.92 -0.69
CA LEU A 635 -6.09 -9.31 -1.18
C LEU A 635 -4.98 -9.46 -2.23
N GLY A 636 -4.88 -8.53 -3.19
CA GLY A 636 -3.92 -8.65 -4.28
C GLY A 636 -2.52 -8.09 -4.03
N SER A 637 -2.22 -7.57 -2.83
CA SER A 637 -0.90 -6.97 -2.56
C SER A 637 -0.27 -7.38 -1.24
N ALA A 638 -1.03 -7.85 -0.25
CA ALA A 638 -0.49 -8.23 1.06
C ALA A 638 0.58 -9.34 1.02
N PRO A 639 0.52 -10.35 0.11
CA PRO A 639 1.57 -11.38 0.00
C PRO A 639 2.91 -10.88 -0.53
N THR A 640 2.98 -9.66 -1.08
CA THR A 640 4.18 -9.16 -1.76
C THR A 640 5.29 -8.79 -0.78
N VAL A 641 6.50 -9.30 -1.02
CA VAL A 641 7.71 -8.92 -0.27
C VAL A 641 8.46 -7.82 -0.98
N ARG A 642 9.25 -7.03 -0.24
CA ARG A 642 9.96 -5.86 -0.76
C ARG A 642 11.01 -6.18 -1.82
N ASP A 643 11.55 -7.39 -1.80
CA ASP A 643 12.55 -7.84 -2.77
C ASP A 643 11.93 -8.20 -4.14
N GLN A 644 10.60 -8.21 -4.26
CA GLN A 644 9.93 -8.43 -5.53
C GLN A 644 10.10 -7.21 -6.45
N ARG A 645 10.61 -7.47 -7.66
CA ARG A 645 10.84 -6.43 -8.69
C ARG A 645 9.56 -5.76 -9.17
N VAL A 646 8.42 -6.44 -9.07
CA VAL A 646 7.09 -5.94 -9.46
C VAL A 646 6.17 -6.14 -8.27
N ARG A 647 5.75 -5.02 -7.65
CA ARG A 647 4.90 -5.03 -6.45
C ARG A 647 3.55 -4.38 -6.75
N GLY A 648 2.53 -4.88 -6.07
CA GLY A 648 1.18 -4.32 -6.08
C GLY A 648 0.31 -4.76 -7.25
N ILE A 649 -0.98 -4.50 -7.08
CA ILE A 649 -2.04 -4.86 -8.01
C ILE A 649 -2.31 -3.71 -8.98
N GLU A 650 -2.54 -4.05 -10.25
CA GLU A 650 -2.84 -3.07 -11.30
C GLU A 650 -4.25 -2.49 -11.15
N ALA A 651 -4.44 -1.23 -11.55
CA ALA A 651 -5.76 -0.58 -11.52
C ALA A 651 -6.85 -1.35 -12.30
N SER A 652 -6.49 -2.00 -13.41
CA SER A 652 -7.39 -2.86 -14.20
C SER A 652 -7.86 -4.09 -13.41
N ARG A 653 -6.97 -4.72 -12.63
CA ARG A 653 -7.29 -5.84 -11.76
C ARG A 653 -8.07 -5.41 -10.52
N ILE A 654 -7.79 -4.22 -9.98
CA ILE A 654 -8.64 -3.63 -8.91
C ILE A 654 -10.08 -3.48 -9.41
N ARG A 655 -10.29 -2.93 -10.62
CA ARG A 655 -11.62 -2.84 -11.24
C ARG A 655 -12.25 -4.21 -11.44
N LEU A 656 -11.50 -5.18 -11.94
CA LEU A 656 -11.95 -6.57 -12.09
C LEU A 656 -12.39 -7.19 -10.76
N GLY A 657 -11.79 -6.80 -9.64
CA GLY A 657 -12.13 -7.28 -8.31
C GLY A 657 -13.30 -6.58 -7.62
N VAL A 658 -13.80 -5.46 -8.17
CA VAL A 658 -14.85 -4.63 -7.53
C VAL A 658 -16.03 -4.24 -8.40
N VAL A 659 -15.94 -4.22 -9.73
CA VAL A 659 -17.04 -3.72 -10.56
C VAL A 659 -17.98 -4.86 -10.93
N GLN A 660 -19.27 -4.72 -10.62
CA GLN A 660 -20.33 -5.61 -11.11
C GLN A 660 -21.14 -4.94 -12.25
N PRO A 661 -21.81 -5.73 -13.12
CA PRO A 661 -22.77 -5.21 -14.08
C PRO A 661 -23.73 -4.21 -13.42
N GLY A 662 -23.99 -3.08 -14.09
CA GLY A 662 -24.86 -1.99 -13.60
C GLY A 662 -24.20 -0.98 -12.67
N GLU A 663 -22.99 -1.25 -12.17
CA GLU A 663 -22.24 -0.28 -11.35
C GLU A 663 -21.42 0.67 -12.23
N THR A 664 -21.21 1.89 -11.77
CA THR A 664 -20.46 2.91 -12.51
C THR A 664 -18.96 2.82 -12.21
N ILE A 665 -18.15 2.46 -13.21
CA ILE A 665 -16.68 2.32 -13.10
C ILE A 665 -16.02 3.58 -12.53
N ALA A 666 -16.46 4.77 -12.97
CA ALA A 666 -15.90 6.05 -12.53
C ALA A 666 -15.93 6.25 -11.01
N ASN A 667 -16.95 5.72 -10.32
CA ASN A 667 -17.04 5.83 -8.85
C ASN A 667 -15.91 5.06 -8.15
N PHE A 668 -15.49 3.91 -8.69
CA PHE A 668 -14.41 3.12 -8.12
C PHE A 668 -13.04 3.72 -8.43
N ASN A 669 -12.86 4.31 -9.62
CA ASN A 669 -11.64 5.04 -9.96
C ASN A 669 -11.46 6.29 -9.07
N ASP A 670 -12.54 7.05 -8.83
CA ASP A 670 -12.53 8.20 -7.91
C ASP A 670 -12.26 7.76 -6.46
N ALA A 671 -12.85 6.65 -6.03
CA ALA A 671 -12.58 6.05 -4.71
C ALA A 671 -11.11 5.64 -4.55
N LEU A 672 -10.51 4.99 -5.55
CA LEU A 672 -9.09 4.61 -5.53
C LEU A 672 -8.16 5.83 -5.40
N ASN A 673 -8.40 6.88 -6.19
CA ASN A 673 -7.64 8.14 -6.11
C ASN A 673 -7.82 8.84 -4.76
N THR A 674 -9.04 8.83 -4.23
CA THR A 674 -9.35 9.37 -2.90
C THR A 674 -8.57 8.62 -1.82
N LEU A 675 -8.55 7.29 -1.89
CA LEU A 675 -7.82 6.44 -0.94
C LEU A 675 -6.31 6.63 -1.04
N GLN A 676 -5.74 6.72 -2.25
CA GLN A 676 -4.32 7.02 -2.46
C GLN A 676 -3.88 8.29 -1.73
N SER A 677 -4.74 9.32 -1.70
CA SER A 677 -4.44 10.58 -1.00
C SER A 677 -4.71 10.56 0.51
N SER A 678 -5.51 9.61 1.00
CA SER A 678 -6.02 9.59 2.39
C SER A 678 -5.39 8.51 3.26
N LEU A 679 -4.92 7.41 2.68
CA LEU A 679 -4.41 6.25 3.42
C LEU A 679 -2.92 6.41 3.70
N ALA A 680 -2.52 6.08 4.92
CA ALA A 680 -1.15 6.23 5.39
C ALA A 680 -0.24 5.11 4.89
N TYR A 681 -0.80 3.94 4.59
CA TYR A 681 -0.06 2.70 4.30
C TYR A 681 -0.27 2.18 2.87
N LEU A 682 -1.02 2.92 2.03
CA LEU A 682 -1.24 2.60 0.63
C LEU A 682 -0.18 3.29 -0.23
N TYR A 683 0.63 2.50 -0.93
CA TYR A 683 1.63 2.97 -1.87
C TYR A 683 1.14 2.85 -3.30
N THR A 684 1.74 3.66 -4.16
CA THR A 684 1.64 3.56 -5.62
C THR A 684 3.04 3.54 -6.23
N ASN A 685 3.18 2.93 -7.40
CA ASN A 685 4.42 3.05 -8.16
C ASN A 685 4.50 4.43 -8.86
N PRO A 686 5.69 4.83 -9.36
CA PRO A 686 5.88 6.14 -9.99
C PRO A 686 5.00 6.41 -11.22
N SER A 687 4.61 5.36 -11.95
CA SER A 687 3.70 5.45 -13.10
C SER A 687 2.22 5.56 -12.71
N GLY A 688 1.87 5.32 -11.45
CA GLY A 688 0.50 5.48 -10.95
C GLY A 688 -0.47 4.36 -11.33
N ASP A 689 0.04 3.21 -11.78
CA ASP A 689 -0.76 2.10 -12.32
C ASP A 689 -0.83 0.88 -11.38
N ARG A 690 0.04 0.79 -10.36
CA ARG A 690 0.05 -0.30 -9.37
C ARG A 690 -0.02 0.20 -7.93
N PHE A 691 -0.80 -0.50 -7.11
CA PHE A 691 -1.11 -0.13 -5.74
C PHE A 691 -0.83 -1.27 -4.76
N TRP A 692 -0.28 -0.98 -3.58
CA TRP A 692 -0.06 -2.00 -2.54
C TRP A 692 -0.10 -1.44 -1.13
N TYR A 693 -0.46 -2.30 -0.18
CA TYR A 693 -0.26 -2.01 1.25
C TYR A 693 1.12 -2.47 1.73
N ASP A 694 1.71 -1.70 2.63
CA ASP A 694 2.90 -2.09 3.41
C ASP A 694 2.66 -1.77 4.89
N THR A 695 3.31 -2.47 5.80
CA THR A 695 3.18 -2.21 7.25
C THR A 695 3.95 -0.96 7.70
N ARG A 696 4.80 -0.38 6.85
CA ARG A 696 5.40 0.95 7.08
C ARG A 696 4.57 2.06 6.45
N PRO A 697 4.43 3.22 7.11
CA PRO A 697 3.72 4.35 6.55
C PRO A 697 4.48 4.97 5.37
N THR A 698 3.75 5.56 4.43
CA THR A 698 4.30 6.33 3.30
C THR A 698 5.14 7.51 3.78
N LEU A 699 6.08 7.98 2.94
CA LEU A 699 6.87 9.17 3.24
C LEU A 699 5.99 10.38 3.52
N ARG A 700 4.91 10.54 2.74
CA ARG A 700 3.92 11.59 2.94
C ARG A 700 3.35 11.58 4.37
N LYS A 701 2.93 10.42 4.88
CA LYS A 701 2.41 10.33 6.24
C LYS A 701 3.48 10.65 7.28
N THR A 702 4.69 10.13 7.08
CA THR A 702 5.84 10.41 7.96
C THR A 702 6.13 11.92 8.04
N VAL A 703 6.03 12.65 6.91
CA VAL A 703 6.17 14.11 6.87
C VAL A 703 5.06 14.82 7.60
N GLU A 704 3.81 14.43 7.37
CA GLU A 704 2.65 15.03 8.06
C GLU A 704 2.76 14.86 9.58
N ASP A 705 3.16 13.67 10.04
CA ASP A 705 3.35 13.39 11.47
C ASP A 705 4.51 14.19 12.06
N ARG A 706 5.67 14.23 11.39
CA ARG A 706 6.81 15.06 11.84
C ARG A 706 6.48 16.55 11.84
N ALA A 707 5.74 17.04 10.84
CA ALA A 707 5.32 18.43 10.77
C ALA A 707 4.45 18.86 11.95
N THR A 708 3.64 17.95 12.53
CA THR A 708 2.89 18.24 13.77
C THR A 708 3.76 18.35 15.01
N GLN A 709 4.94 17.72 14.99
CA GLN A 709 5.90 17.73 16.11
C GLN A 709 6.87 18.93 16.06
N VAL A 710 6.95 19.65 14.93
CA VAL A 710 7.79 20.85 14.80
C VAL A 710 7.27 21.98 15.70
N ALA A 711 8.14 22.47 16.59
CA ALA A 711 7.81 23.55 17.50
C ALA A 711 7.65 24.90 16.75
N ALA A 712 6.79 25.77 17.26
CA ALA A 712 6.57 27.09 16.67
C ALA A 712 7.84 27.96 16.67
N SER A 713 8.72 27.79 17.66
CA SER A 713 10.01 28.47 17.75
C SER A 713 10.94 28.11 16.60
N ASP A 714 10.97 26.84 16.18
CA ASP A 714 11.85 26.37 15.10
C ASP A 714 11.38 26.91 13.74
N VAL A 715 10.06 27.00 13.57
CA VAL A 715 9.44 27.64 12.39
C VAL A 715 9.81 29.11 12.30
N GLU A 716 9.69 29.85 13.41
CA GLU A 716 10.04 31.27 13.44
C GLU A 716 11.54 31.49 13.20
N TYR A 717 12.38 30.65 13.81
CA TYR A 717 13.82 30.68 13.58
C TYR A 717 14.21 30.43 12.11
N ASP A 718 13.58 29.47 11.43
CA ASP A 718 13.87 29.22 10.01
C ASP A 718 13.44 30.40 9.12
N ILE A 719 12.27 31.00 9.41
CA ILE A 719 11.82 32.20 8.70
C ILE A 719 12.81 33.36 8.91
N GLU A 720 13.23 33.61 10.15
CA GLU A 720 14.24 34.64 10.44
C GLU A 720 15.57 34.37 9.75
N LYS A 721 16.05 33.12 9.78
CA LYS A 721 17.28 32.70 9.10
C LYS A 721 17.22 33.00 7.61
N ARG A 722 16.09 32.69 6.96
CA ARG A 722 15.86 32.99 5.54
C ARG A 722 15.80 34.48 5.26
N LEU A 723 15.12 35.26 6.10
CA LEU A 723 15.08 36.72 5.97
C LEU A 723 16.47 37.34 6.14
N ARG A 724 17.29 36.86 7.08
CA ARG A 724 18.67 37.34 7.28
C ARG A 724 19.57 37.09 6.06
N GLY A 725 19.16 36.22 5.13
CA GLY A 725 19.80 36.03 3.83
C GLY A 725 19.57 37.15 2.82
N LEU A 726 18.59 38.05 3.05
CA LEU A 726 18.32 39.19 2.17
C LEU A 726 19.54 40.13 2.13
N ARG A 727 19.87 40.60 0.93
CA ARG A 727 20.99 41.50 0.70
C ARG A 727 20.54 42.95 0.73
N LYS A 728 21.41 43.84 1.20
CA LYS A 728 21.20 45.29 1.12
C LYS A 728 21.10 45.71 -0.35
N GLU A 729 20.13 46.56 -0.65
CA GLU A 729 19.91 47.12 -1.99
C GLU A 729 19.74 48.65 -1.90
N GLN A 730 20.13 49.36 -2.97
CA GLN A 730 19.91 50.80 -3.09
C GLN A 730 18.40 51.10 -3.14
N PRO A 731 17.93 52.26 -2.65
CA PRO A 731 18.69 53.41 -2.13
C PRO A 731 18.93 53.40 -0.61
N PHE A 732 18.62 52.32 0.10
CA PHE A 732 18.76 52.26 1.55
C PHE A 732 20.23 52.11 1.97
N ALA A 733 20.70 52.95 2.89
CA ALA A 733 22.04 52.87 3.46
C ALA A 733 22.17 51.73 4.48
N GLY A 734 21.07 51.24 5.03
CA GLY A 734 21.04 50.06 5.90
C GLY A 734 19.71 49.32 5.81
N VAL A 735 19.78 47.99 5.94
CA VAL A 735 18.60 47.13 6.07
C VAL A 735 18.74 46.36 7.38
N HIS A 736 17.76 46.50 8.26
CA HIS A 736 17.72 45.89 9.58
C HIS A 736 16.68 44.78 9.60
N ILE A 737 17.12 43.54 9.75
CA ILE A 737 16.27 42.36 9.58
C ILE A 737 16.04 41.71 10.94
N CYS A 738 14.77 41.55 11.31
CA CYS A 738 14.33 40.96 12.56
C CYS A 738 15.10 41.53 13.77
N PRO A 739 15.05 42.86 13.99
CA PRO A 739 15.65 43.47 15.18
C PRO A 739 14.97 42.94 16.45
N ASN A 740 15.74 42.63 17.48
CA ASN A 740 15.20 42.20 18.77
C ASN A 740 14.70 43.38 19.59
N SER A 741 15.30 44.56 19.39
CA SER A 741 14.89 45.81 20.04
C SER A 741 15.22 47.03 19.18
N SER A 742 14.68 48.18 19.56
CA SER A 742 15.01 49.47 18.93
C SER A 742 16.50 49.86 19.03
N LEU A 743 17.28 49.23 19.93
CA LEU A 743 18.73 49.44 20.07
C LEU A 743 19.52 48.89 18.87
N ASP A 744 19.00 47.84 18.20
CA ASP A 744 19.67 47.17 17.08
C ASP A 744 19.71 48.02 15.79
N ILE A 745 19.03 49.16 15.81
CA ILE A 745 18.90 50.08 14.69
C ILE A 745 19.64 51.38 15.05
N PRO A 746 20.79 51.67 14.41
CA PRO A 746 21.51 52.92 14.58
C PRO A 746 20.62 54.14 14.30
N ASP A 747 20.87 55.23 15.00
CA ASP A 747 20.23 56.52 14.75
C ASP A 747 21.18 57.38 13.92
N GLU A 748 21.03 57.32 12.60
CA GLU A 748 21.93 57.94 11.63
C GLU A 748 21.15 58.75 10.59
N GLN A 749 21.82 59.73 9.99
CA GLN A 749 21.28 60.61 8.93
C GLN A 749 21.28 59.91 7.56
N THR A 750 20.79 58.68 7.47
CA THR A 750 20.70 57.93 6.21
C THR A 750 19.46 57.06 6.17
N ALA A 751 18.80 56.97 5.01
CA ALA A 751 17.57 56.20 4.86
C ALA A 751 17.81 54.70 5.10
N ARG A 752 16.99 54.10 5.99
CA ARG A 752 17.12 52.71 6.45
C ARG A 752 15.77 51.99 6.40
N LEU A 753 15.81 50.74 5.95
CA LEU A 753 14.64 49.86 5.90
C LEU A 753 14.69 48.85 7.04
N VAL A 754 13.60 48.70 7.78
CA VAL A 754 13.49 47.76 8.89
C VAL A 754 12.48 46.67 8.51
N ILE A 755 12.91 45.41 8.48
CA ILE A 755 12.04 44.25 8.25
C ILE A 755 11.75 43.61 9.60
N LEU A 756 10.48 43.59 10.01
CA LEU A 756 10.09 43.11 11.35
C LEU A 756 10.12 41.57 11.50
N ARG A 757 10.02 41.11 12.75
CA ARG A 757 10.06 39.69 13.08
C ARG A 757 8.78 38.96 12.63
N PRO A 758 8.81 37.64 12.46
CA PRO A 758 7.64 36.85 12.07
C PRO A 758 6.43 36.98 13.01
N ALA A 759 6.65 37.35 14.27
CA ALA A 759 5.61 37.56 15.27
C ALA A 759 4.93 38.95 15.17
N ASP A 760 5.62 39.93 14.59
CA ASP A 760 5.16 41.32 14.50
C ASP A 760 4.24 41.49 13.28
N VAL A 761 3.06 40.86 13.31
CA VAL A 761 2.13 40.82 12.17
C VAL A 761 1.22 42.04 12.05
N TYR A 762 0.81 42.36 10.81
CA TYR A 762 -0.10 43.45 10.48
C TYR A 762 -1.30 42.98 9.68
N LYS A 763 -2.47 43.57 9.96
CA LYS A 763 -3.72 43.41 9.23
C LYS A 763 -4.45 44.74 9.12
N ALA A 764 -4.67 45.21 7.89
CA ALA A 764 -5.28 46.52 7.63
C ALA A 764 -6.68 46.70 8.25
N SER A 765 -7.46 45.62 8.39
CA SER A 765 -8.81 45.67 8.97
C SER A 765 -8.83 45.75 10.50
N ARG A 766 -7.68 45.63 11.18
CA ARG A 766 -7.58 45.58 12.64
C ARG A 766 -7.03 46.90 13.16
N GLN A 767 -7.69 47.49 14.15
CA GLN A 767 -7.26 48.77 14.73
C GLN A 767 -6.01 48.65 15.62
N GLN A 768 -5.86 47.53 16.35
CA GLN A 768 -4.68 47.25 17.18
C GLN A 768 -3.86 46.13 16.57
N ASN A 769 -2.74 46.48 15.92
CA ASN A 769 -1.80 45.54 15.31
C ASN A 769 -0.56 45.37 16.17
N VAL A 770 -0.08 44.12 16.34
CA VAL A 770 1.14 43.82 17.10
C VAL A 770 2.35 44.50 16.46
N ALA A 771 2.41 44.51 15.12
CA ALA A 771 3.43 45.23 14.39
C ALA A 771 3.53 46.72 14.75
N MET A 772 2.40 47.39 14.97
CA MET A 772 2.39 48.83 15.22
C MET A 772 3.07 49.17 16.55
N LEU A 773 2.97 48.31 17.57
CA LEU A 773 3.69 48.49 18.83
C LEU A 773 5.21 48.47 18.62
N ALA A 774 5.70 47.53 17.81
CA ALA A 774 7.13 47.41 17.51
C ALA A 774 7.61 48.58 16.63
N VAL A 775 6.83 48.96 15.61
CA VAL A 775 7.15 50.08 14.73
C VAL A 775 7.20 51.41 15.51
N GLU A 776 6.23 51.66 16.39
CA GLU A 776 6.18 52.88 17.19
C GLU A 776 7.33 52.97 18.19
N ASP A 777 7.70 51.86 18.84
CA ASP A 777 8.88 51.82 19.71
C ASP A 777 10.17 52.12 18.92
N ILE A 778 10.36 51.45 17.78
CA ILE A 778 11.56 51.65 16.94
C ILE A 778 11.63 53.08 16.42
N LEU A 779 10.50 53.67 16.02
CA LEU A 779 10.47 55.02 15.48
C LEU A 779 10.79 56.07 16.55
N ASN A 780 10.29 55.90 17.78
CA ASN A 780 10.42 56.91 18.82
C ASN A 780 11.67 56.72 19.70
N ASN A 781 12.19 55.49 19.79
CA ASN A 781 13.27 55.14 20.71
C ASN A 781 14.48 54.50 20.00
N ARG A 782 15.63 54.62 20.64
CA ARG A 782 16.85 53.84 20.39
C ARG A 782 17.31 53.27 21.73
N GLY A 783 16.80 52.09 22.09
CA GLY A 783 16.92 51.60 23.46
C GLY A 783 16.16 52.53 24.41
N ASN A 784 16.83 53.05 25.44
CA ASN A 784 16.20 53.96 26.41
C ASN A 784 16.30 55.45 26.04
N MET A 785 16.90 55.79 24.89
CA MET A 785 17.08 57.18 24.45
C MET A 785 16.05 57.53 23.35
N PRO A 786 15.48 58.74 23.35
CA PRO A 786 14.64 59.19 22.24
C PRO A 786 15.42 59.20 20.92
N ARG A 787 14.79 58.72 19.84
CA ARG A 787 15.36 58.71 18.50
C ARG A 787 15.23 60.08 17.84
N ILE A 788 16.32 60.56 17.24
CA ILE A 788 16.39 61.88 16.60
C ILE A 788 16.00 61.76 15.13
N TYR A 789 16.63 60.88 14.34
CA TYR A 789 16.47 60.84 12.88
C TYR A 789 15.29 59.98 12.42
N ARG A 790 14.11 60.26 12.97
CA ARG A 790 12.88 59.49 12.73
C ARG A 790 12.44 59.50 11.27
N ASN A 791 12.71 60.59 10.55
CA ASN A 791 12.37 60.68 9.14
C ASN A 791 13.21 59.75 8.25
N MET A 792 14.24 59.07 8.78
CA MET A 792 15.09 58.17 8.00
C MET A 792 14.67 56.70 8.03
N LEU A 793 13.56 56.35 8.69
CA LEU A 793 13.09 54.96 8.83
C LEU A 793 11.85 54.66 7.97
N ALA A 794 11.84 53.46 7.39
CA ALA A 794 10.65 52.82 6.80
C ALA A 794 10.62 51.33 7.20
N PHE A 795 9.42 50.73 7.18
CA PHE A 795 9.22 49.39 7.76
C PHE A 795 8.56 48.43 6.77
N ILE A 796 9.01 47.17 6.78
CA ILE A 796 8.33 46.05 6.13
C ILE A 796 7.82 45.09 7.19
N VAL A 797 6.56 44.71 7.04
CA VAL A 797 5.81 43.95 8.03
C VAL A 797 5.10 42.77 7.38
N PRO A 798 5.08 41.59 8.03
CA PRO A 798 4.36 40.43 7.53
C PRO A 798 2.83 40.57 7.68
N ASP A 799 2.10 40.12 6.66
CA ASP A 799 0.64 40.03 6.67
C ASP A 799 0.15 38.89 7.57
N GLN A 800 -0.80 39.18 8.46
CA GLN A 800 -1.30 38.23 9.44
C GLN A 800 -1.91 36.96 8.81
N ASP A 801 -2.67 37.09 7.72
CA ASP A 801 -3.40 35.96 7.13
C ASP A 801 -2.45 35.06 6.31
N LEU A 802 -1.49 35.67 5.60
CA LEU A 802 -0.48 34.93 4.83
C LEU A 802 0.56 34.22 5.70
N MET A 803 0.83 34.74 6.91
CA MET A 803 1.75 34.12 7.85
C MET A 803 1.32 32.72 8.29
N ALA A 804 0.02 32.44 8.42
CA ALA A 804 -0.47 31.11 8.79
C ALA A 804 -0.08 30.05 7.74
N SER A 805 -0.26 30.38 6.46
CA SER A 805 0.13 29.51 5.34
C SER A 805 1.64 29.34 5.26
N LEU A 806 2.42 30.40 5.48
CA LEU A 806 3.88 30.33 5.49
C LEU A 806 4.39 29.42 6.62
N LYS A 807 3.88 29.59 7.85
CA LYS A 807 4.27 28.76 9.00
C LYS A 807 3.97 27.28 8.75
N GLN A 808 2.84 26.96 8.12
CA GLN A 808 2.51 25.57 7.76
C GLN A 808 3.47 24.98 6.73
N GLU A 809 3.85 25.75 5.70
CA GLU A 809 4.79 25.28 4.68
C GLU A 809 6.20 25.07 5.25
N VAL A 810 6.64 25.95 6.14
CA VAL A 810 7.92 25.81 6.85
C VAL A 810 7.93 24.54 7.72
N LYS A 811 6.82 24.19 8.38
CA LYS A 811 6.72 22.91 9.11
C LYS A 811 6.91 21.71 8.20
N LEU A 812 6.32 21.72 7.01
CA LEU A 812 6.48 20.66 6.02
C LEU A 812 7.93 20.59 5.51
N TYR A 813 8.56 21.74 5.24
CA TYR A 813 9.97 21.81 4.87
C TYR A 813 10.88 21.22 5.94
N LEU A 814 10.71 21.61 7.20
CA LEU A 814 11.51 21.09 8.32
C LEU A 814 11.28 19.59 8.54
N ALA A 815 10.04 19.12 8.36
CA ALA A 815 9.73 17.69 8.41
C ALA A 815 10.44 16.90 7.29
N TRP A 816 10.45 17.40 6.05
CA TRP A 816 11.21 16.79 4.96
C TRP A 816 12.72 16.81 5.22
N HIS A 817 13.24 17.90 5.78
CA HIS A 817 14.65 18.01 6.13
C HIS A 817 15.05 16.95 7.16
N SER A 818 14.24 16.80 8.20
CA SER A 818 14.43 15.79 9.24
C SER A 818 14.40 14.36 8.69
N ILE A 819 13.52 14.04 7.73
CA ILE A 819 13.49 12.71 7.09
C ILE A 819 14.75 12.45 6.27
N LYS A 820 15.27 13.48 5.59
CA LYS A 820 16.51 13.38 4.83
C LYS A 820 17.71 13.12 5.76
N GLU A 821 17.77 13.80 6.90
CA GLU A 821 18.80 13.57 7.92
C GLU A 821 18.73 12.15 8.49
N ASP A 822 17.52 11.64 8.76
CA ASP A 822 17.30 10.29 9.31
C ASP A 822 17.23 9.19 8.23
N SER A 823 17.68 9.45 7.00
CA SER A 823 17.52 8.54 5.86
C SER A 823 18.09 7.13 6.10
N VAL A 824 19.19 7.06 6.85
CA VAL A 824 19.85 5.79 7.25
C VAL A 824 19.03 5.06 8.30
N ASP A 825 18.61 5.76 9.37
CA ASP A 825 17.84 5.17 10.47
C ASP A 825 16.46 4.67 10.01
N LEU A 826 15.82 5.43 9.10
CA LEU A 826 14.57 5.05 8.46
C LEU A 826 14.73 3.92 7.42
N ASN A 827 15.97 3.56 7.07
CA ASN A 827 16.32 2.61 6.02
C ASN A 827 15.60 2.93 4.70
N LEU A 828 15.68 4.19 4.25
CA LEU A 828 15.04 4.63 3.00
C LEU A 828 15.73 3.99 1.80
N ASP A 829 14.94 3.47 0.86
CA ASP A 829 15.47 2.93 -0.39
C ASP A 829 15.91 4.04 -1.37
N ALA A 830 16.51 3.67 -2.50
CA ALA A 830 16.99 4.64 -3.49
C ALA A 830 15.87 5.48 -4.13
N ALA A 831 14.66 4.94 -4.26
CA ALA A 831 13.52 5.67 -4.82
C ALA A 831 12.97 6.67 -3.80
N GLN A 832 12.83 6.24 -2.54
CA GLN A 832 12.40 7.05 -1.40
C GLN A 832 13.36 8.21 -1.12
N ASN A 833 14.67 7.98 -1.25
CA ASN A 833 15.67 9.06 -1.14
C ASN A 833 15.51 10.11 -2.25
N ARG A 834 15.29 9.67 -3.51
CA ARG A 834 15.03 10.60 -4.63
C ARG A 834 13.72 11.36 -4.45
N GLU A 835 12.67 10.70 -3.97
CA GLU A 835 11.38 11.33 -3.65
C GLU A 835 11.54 12.39 -2.55
N THR A 836 12.24 12.06 -1.47
CA THR A 836 12.55 12.97 -0.36
C THR A 836 13.32 14.20 -0.84
N GLU A 837 14.37 14.01 -1.64
CA GLU A 837 15.17 15.11 -2.21
C GLU A 837 14.32 16.06 -3.07
N ASN A 838 13.48 15.49 -3.95
CA ASN A 838 12.62 16.26 -4.84
C ASN A 838 11.56 17.05 -4.07
N ASN A 839 10.92 16.44 -3.06
CA ASN A 839 9.92 17.10 -2.24
C ASN A 839 10.55 18.17 -1.33
N LEU A 840 11.73 17.91 -0.77
CA LEU A 840 12.48 18.90 0.02
C LEU A 840 12.81 20.14 -0.83
N ARG A 841 13.28 19.95 -2.07
CA ARG A 841 13.56 21.07 -2.99
C ARG A 841 12.30 21.87 -3.30
N ARG A 842 11.20 21.20 -3.66
CA ARG A 842 9.91 21.85 -3.97
C ARG A 842 9.35 22.62 -2.77
N SER A 843 9.41 22.04 -1.57
CA SER A 843 8.96 22.71 -0.35
C SER A 843 9.84 23.92 -0.04
N ASN A 844 11.17 23.82 -0.23
CA ASN A 844 12.07 24.97 -0.07
C ASN A 844 11.70 26.14 -1.01
N GLU A 845 11.50 25.87 -2.30
CA GLU A 845 11.08 26.88 -3.29
C GLU A 845 9.73 27.50 -2.91
N THR A 846 8.79 26.69 -2.40
CA THR A 846 7.47 27.15 -1.95
C THR A 846 7.60 28.07 -0.74
N VAL A 847 8.42 27.72 0.25
CA VAL A 847 8.71 28.58 1.41
C VAL A 847 9.28 29.94 0.96
N GLU A 848 10.25 29.94 0.04
CA GLU A 848 10.85 31.19 -0.46
C GLU A 848 9.81 32.10 -1.15
N SER A 849 8.91 31.52 -1.95
CA SER A 849 7.81 32.27 -2.56
C SER A 849 6.85 32.82 -1.51
N ARG A 850 6.44 31.99 -0.54
CA ARG A 850 5.51 32.38 0.53
C ARG A 850 6.08 33.47 1.44
N ILE A 851 7.40 33.48 1.69
CA ILE A 851 8.06 34.57 2.44
C ILE A 851 7.89 35.90 1.70
N LYS A 852 8.17 35.93 0.38
CA LYS A 852 8.03 37.14 -0.45
C LYS A 852 6.58 37.63 -0.53
N GLU A 853 5.61 36.72 -0.46
CA GLU A 853 4.18 37.04 -0.43
C GLU A 853 3.73 37.57 0.94
N ALA A 854 4.19 36.95 2.03
CA ALA A 854 3.77 37.31 3.39
C ALA A 854 4.36 38.66 3.82
N TYR A 855 5.62 38.96 3.50
CA TYR A 855 6.28 40.22 3.83
C TYR A 855 5.93 41.32 2.82
N CYS A 856 4.68 41.79 2.88
CA CYS A 856 4.11 42.67 1.86
C CYS A 856 3.58 44.01 2.36
N TRP A 857 3.65 44.34 3.66
CA TRP A 857 3.18 45.64 4.14
C TRP A 857 4.35 46.60 4.33
N LEU A 858 4.36 47.69 3.57
CA LEU A 858 5.29 48.81 3.69
C LEU A 858 4.62 49.91 4.50
N LEU A 859 5.20 50.22 5.67
CA LEU A 859 4.73 51.28 6.56
C LEU A 859 5.74 52.43 6.57
N ILE A 860 5.25 53.63 6.28
CA ILE A 860 6.07 54.83 6.15
C ILE A 860 5.52 55.92 7.07
N PRO A 861 6.32 56.45 8.01
CA PRO A 861 5.88 57.54 8.87
C PRO A 861 5.98 58.87 8.12
N TYR A 862 4.94 59.70 8.27
CA TYR A 862 4.94 61.10 7.85
C TYR A 862 4.03 61.93 8.78
N ILE A 863 4.06 63.25 8.65
CA ILE A 863 3.15 64.16 9.34
C ILE A 863 2.43 65.01 8.29
N ASP A 864 1.10 64.96 8.29
CA ASP A 864 0.26 65.80 7.42
C ASP A 864 0.14 67.21 8.00
N ARG A 865 0.75 68.16 7.30
CA ARG A 865 0.78 69.58 7.67
C ARG A 865 -0.61 70.24 7.66
N SER A 866 -1.55 69.71 6.87
CA SER A 866 -2.88 70.28 6.70
C SER A 866 -3.87 69.83 7.78
N ALA A 867 -3.57 68.71 8.43
CA ALA A 867 -4.42 68.13 9.48
C ALA A 867 -3.90 68.46 10.88
N ASP A 868 -2.73 67.94 11.25
CA ASP A 868 -2.14 68.10 12.58
C ASP A 868 -0.62 67.94 12.53
N MET A 869 0.11 69.00 12.88
CA MET A 869 1.58 69.03 12.86
C MET A 869 2.25 68.19 13.97
N LYS A 870 1.50 67.60 14.91
CA LYS A 870 2.05 66.83 16.04
C LYS A 870 1.81 65.33 15.94
N THR A 871 0.88 64.89 15.10
CA THR A 871 0.48 63.49 15.00
C THR A 871 1.19 62.79 13.84
N ILE A 872 1.85 61.67 14.12
CA ILE A 872 2.43 60.81 13.07
C ILE A 872 1.31 60.02 12.40
N VAL A 873 1.29 60.08 11.07
CA VAL A 873 0.42 59.28 10.20
C VAL A 873 1.25 58.20 9.51
N TRP A 874 0.62 57.07 9.22
CA TRP A 874 1.27 55.90 8.62
C TRP A 874 0.72 55.63 7.22
N ASP A 875 1.55 55.84 6.21
CA ASP A 875 1.26 55.35 4.87
C ASP A 875 1.44 53.84 4.86
N SER A 876 0.32 53.13 4.83
CA SER A 876 0.26 51.67 4.90
C SER A 876 0.01 51.10 3.50
N ILE A 877 1.08 50.68 2.83
CA ILE A 877 1.05 50.30 1.42
C ILE A 877 1.30 48.80 1.27
N ARG A 878 0.44 48.11 0.53
CA ARG A 878 0.66 46.70 0.19
C ARG A 878 1.55 46.57 -1.06
N ILE A 879 2.70 45.93 -0.92
CA ILE A 879 3.69 45.66 -1.98
C ILE A 879 3.67 44.18 -2.40
N SER A 880 2.62 43.76 -3.11
CA SER A 880 2.45 42.37 -3.57
C SER A 880 2.78 42.18 -5.05
N GLY A 881 3.12 40.94 -5.44
CA GLY A 881 3.36 40.55 -6.84
C GLY A 881 4.80 40.77 -7.34
N GLY A 882 5.16 40.14 -8.46
CA GLY A 882 6.47 40.25 -9.12
C GLY A 882 7.58 39.36 -8.52
N THR A 883 8.65 39.16 -9.31
CA THR A 883 9.81 38.31 -8.98
C THR A 883 10.87 39.00 -8.13
N ASP A 884 10.76 40.32 -7.96
CA ASP A 884 11.70 41.16 -7.22
C ASP A 884 11.84 40.75 -5.74
N SER A 885 12.95 41.15 -5.11
CA SER A 885 13.14 40.99 -3.66
C SER A 885 12.19 41.90 -2.87
N ILE A 886 11.99 41.60 -1.58
CA ILE A 886 11.17 42.41 -0.67
C ILE A 886 11.69 43.86 -0.61
N ILE A 887 13.01 44.03 -0.60
CA ILE A 887 13.69 45.33 -0.48
C ILE A 887 13.54 46.13 -1.77
N SER A 888 13.73 45.49 -2.93
CA SER A 888 13.50 46.10 -4.25
C SER A 888 12.07 46.61 -4.40
N LYS A 889 11.07 45.83 -3.97
CA LYS A 889 9.66 46.23 -4.02
C LYS A 889 9.40 47.46 -3.13
N ALA A 890 9.95 47.45 -1.92
CA ALA A 890 9.87 48.58 -1.00
C ALA A 890 10.50 49.85 -1.61
N ALA A 891 11.73 49.74 -2.12
CA ALA A 891 12.47 50.83 -2.74
C ALA A 891 11.71 51.43 -3.93
N LYS A 892 11.29 50.59 -4.89
CA LYS A 892 10.51 51.03 -6.06
C LYS A 892 9.25 51.76 -5.65
N LYS A 893 8.52 51.24 -4.65
CA LYS A 893 7.27 51.85 -4.21
C LYS A 893 7.48 53.17 -3.48
N MET A 894 8.51 53.28 -2.64
CA MET A 894 8.85 54.53 -1.96
C MET A 894 9.30 55.62 -2.93
N ILE A 895 10.10 55.26 -3.96
CA ILE A 895 10.53 56.21 -5.00
C ILE A 895 9.32 56.65 -5.85
N GLN A 896 8.48 55.71 -6.28
CA GLN A 896 7.29 56.01 -7.09
C GLN A 896 6.31 56.96 -6.39
N ASN A 897 6.14 56.79 -5.07
CA ASN A 897 5.24 57.62 -4.27
C ASN A 897 5.92 58.89 -3.72
N GLU A 898 7.15 59.21 -4.15
CA GLU A 898 7.97 60.32 -3.64
C GLU A 898 8.21 60.29 -2.11
N ALA A 899 7.96 59.15 -1.47
CA ALA A 899 8.21 58.93 -0.05
C ALA A 899 9.71 58.75 0.26
N LEU A 900 10.53 58.53 -0.77
CA LEU A 900 11.99 58.55 -0.70
C LEU A 900 12.55 59.19 -1.97
N ILE A 901 13.17 60.35 -1.82
CA ILE A 901 13.60 61.18 -2.94
C ILE A 901 15.07 60.91 -3.27
N THR A 902 15.33 60.43 -4.48
CA THR A 902 16.69 60.17 -5.00
C THR A 902 17.21 61.32 -5.88
N GLN A 903 16.32 62.19 -6.35
CA GLN A 903 16.63 63.42 -7.08
C GLN A 903 15.62 64.49 -6.67
N TRP A 904 16.07 65.69 -6.32
CA TRP A 904 15.19 66.74 -5.81
C TRP A 904 15.38 68.05 -6.57
N ALA A 905 14.29 68.78 -6.81
CA ALA A 905 14.31 70.01 -7.58
C ALA A 905 14.63 71.23 -6.69
N PRO A 906 15.49 72.18 -7.13
CA PRO A 906 15.79 73.39 -6.35
C PRO A 906 14.56 74.21 -5.97
N ALA A 907 13.54 74.24 -6.83
CA ALA A 907 12.26 74.90 -6.57
C ALA A 907 11.52 74.32 -5.36
N LEU A 908 11.54 72.99 -5.19
CA LEU A 908 10.92 72.32 -4.04
C LEU A 908 11.71 72.59 -2.75
N LEU A 909 13.04 72.60 -2.83
CA LEU A 909 13.87 73.03 -1.71
C LEU A 909 13.56 74.48 -1.30
N LEU A 910 13.46 75.41 -2.25
CA LEU A 910 13.07 76.80 -1.97
C LEU A 910 11.69 76.88 -1.30
N MET A 911 10.72 76.10 -1.77
CA MET A 911 9.38 76.05 -1.20
C MET A 911 9.42 75.61 0.27
N GLU A 912 10.18 74.57 0.60
CA GLU A 912 10.37 74.11 1.98
C GLU A 912 11.08 75.14 2.86
N LEU A 913 12.12 75.79 2.31
CA LEU A 913 12.85 76.85 2.99
C LEU A 913 11.91 78.01 3.37
N ASN A 914 11.15 78.53 2.40
CA ASN A 914 10.20 79.64 2.59
C ASN A 914 9.05 79.29 3.53
N ASN A 915 8.54 78.07 3.47
CA ASN A 915 7.38 77.67 4.25
C ASN A 915 7.70 77.42 5.73
N LEU A 916 8.88 76.88 6.06
CA LEU A 916 9.13 76.36 7.42
C LEU A 916 10.53 76.66 7.97
N LEU A 917 11.57 76.67 7.16
CA LEU A 917 12.94 76.46 7.66
C LEU A 917 13.72 77.76 7.95
N TRP A 918 13.34 78.88 7.32
CA TRP A 918 13.98 80.19 7.55
C TRP A 918 12.97 81.34 7.67
N LYS A 919 11.79 81.11 8.24
CA LYS A 919 10.75 82.16 8.38
C LYS A 919 11.24 83.40 9.12
N ASP A 920 12.01 83.22 10.19
CA ASP A 920 12.50 84.29 11.07
C ASP A 920 13.99 84.62 10.86
N THR A 921 14.64 84.03 9.84
CA THR A 921 16.06 84.24 9.52
C THR A 921 16.27 84.45 8.03
N ASP A 922 17.35 85.13 7.64
CA ASP A 922 17.67 85.32 6.22
C ASP A 922 18.58 84.21 5.65
N HIS A 923 18.94 83.23 6.48
CA HIS A 923 19.79 82.11 6.11
C HIS A 923 19.50 80.86 6.94
N ILE A 924 20.00 79.72 6.46
CA ILE A 924 20.07 78.45 7.20
C ILE A 924 21.41 77.75 6.93
N GLU A 925 22.04 77.23 7.97
CA GLU A 925 23.25 76.40 7.84
C GLU A 925 22.88 75.05 7.19
N ILE A 926 23.69 74.58 6.23
CA ILE A 926 23.40 73.38 5.45
C ILE A 926 23.40 72.13 6.33
N LYS A 927 24.31 72.04 7.30
CA LYS A 927 24.32 70.98 8.32
C LYS A 927 22.99 70.91 9.06
N LYS A 928 22.48 72.06 9.50
CA LYS A 928 21.21 72.17 10.25
C LYS A 928 20.01 71.84 9.36
N LEU A 929 20.05 72.25 8.09
CA LEU A 929 19.04 71.87 7.09
C LEU A 929 18.99 70.34 6.92
N TRP A 930 20.14 69.69 6.78
CA TRP A 930 20.22 68.23 6.66
C TRP A 930 19.72 67.52 7.92
N GLU A 931 20.10 68.00 9.11
CA GLU A 931 19.59 67.52 10.39
C GLU A 931 18.06 67.61 10.47
N TYR A 932 17.47 68.72 10.02
CA TYR A 932 16.01 68.91 10.01
C TYR A 932 15.31 67.95 9.05
N LEU A 933 15.81 67.80 7.82
CA LEU A 933 15.27 66.84 6.85
C LEU A 933 15.32 65.39 7.38
N CYS A 934 16.33 65.04 8.18
CA CYS A 934 16.44 63.72 8.81
C CYS A 934 15.56 63.54 10.05
N THR A 935 15.25 64.62 10.77
CA THR A 935 14.59 64.58 12.08
C THR A 935 13.06 64.64 11.98
N TYR A 936 12.55 65.53 11.12
CA TYR A 936 11.14 65.89 11.13
C TYR A 936 10.35 65.19 10.02
N CYS A 937 9.41 64.33 10.41
CA CYS A 937 8.56 63.56 9.49
C CYS A 937 7.56 64.40 8.68
N TYR A 938 7.41 65.70 8.96
CA TYR A 938 6.68 66.61 8.07
C TYR A 938 7.53 67.13 6.91
N LEU A 939 8.86 66.94 6.91
CA LEU A 939 9.75 67.35 5.83
C LEU A 939 10.03 66.20 4.85
N PRO A 940 10.39 66.49 3.59
CA PRO A 940 10.70 65.45 2.61
C PRO A 940 11.87 64.55 3.03
N ARG A 941 11.73 63.24 2.78
CA ARG A 941 12.77 62.24 3.05
C ARG A 941 13.68 62.08 1.84
N LEU A 942 14.92 62.56 1.93
CA LEU A 942 15.93 62.35 0.90
C LEU A 942 16.68 61.02 1.13
N ALA A 943 17.09 60.35 0.04
CA ALA A 943 17.79 59.07 0.11
C ALA A 943 19.15 59.17 0.81
N ASN A 944 19.87 60.26 0.57
CA ASN A 944 21.16 60.57 1.17
C ASN A 944 21.48 62.07 1.01
N GLU A 945 22.51 62.54 1.69
CA GLU A 945 22.91 63.95 1.69
C GLU A 945 23.37 64.45 0.32
N ALA A 946 23.93 63.58 -0.52
CA ALA A 946 24.34 63.95 -1.87
C ALA A 946 23.15 64.42 -2.73
N VAL A 947 21.92 63.94 -2.45
CA VAL A 947 20.70 64.47 -3.09
C VAL A 947 20.52 65.96 -2.74
N LEU A 948 20.71 66.34 -1.48
CA LEU A 948 20.62 67.74 -1.04
C LEU A 948 21.75 68.58 -1.67
N GLU A 949 23.00 68.11 -1.62
CA GLU A 949 24.14 68.82 -2.20
C GLU A 949 23.97 69.06 -3.70
N ASN A 950 23.51 68.05 -4.43
CA ASN A 950 23.23 68.15 -5.86
C ASN A 950 22.09 69.14 -6.14
N THR A 951 21.06 69.15 -5.29
CA THR A 951 19.94 70.11 -5.38
C THR A 951 20.41 71.54 -5.14
N ILE A 952 21.30 71.75 -4.15
CA ILE A 952 21.90 73.06 -3.87
C ILE A 952 22.77 73.50 -5.06
N ARG A 953 23.64 72.61 -5.57
CA ARG A 953 24.52 72.91 -6.71
C ARG A 953 23.72 73.29 -7.96
N ALA A 954 22.64 72.57 -8.23
CA ALA A 954 21.73 72.88 -9.34
C ALA A 954 21.01 74.22 -9.12
N GLY A 955 20.58 74.52 -7.88
CA GLY A 955 19.93 75.79 -7.53
C GLY A 955 20.83 77.01 -7.66
N LEU A 956 22.11 76.90 -7.28
CA LEU A 956 23.08 78.01 -7.32
C LEU A 956 23.46 78.45 -8.74
N ASN A 957 23.26 77.59 -9.74
CA ASN A 957 23.45 77.93 -11.15
C ASN A 957 22.26 78.74 -11.73
N SER A 958 21.27 79.11 -10.90
CA SER A 958 20.13 79.95 -11.29
C SER A 958 20.00 81.15 -10.34
N PRO A 959 19.60 82.34 -10.83
CA PRO A 959 19.33 83.49 -9.98
C PRO A 959 18.01 83.38 -9.20
N GLU A 960 17.20 82.32 -9.40
CA GLU A 960 15.81 82.25 -8.94
C GLU A 960 15.62 81.65 -7.55
N TYR A 961 16.58 80.87 -7.03
CA TYR A 961 16.37 80.05 -5.84
C TYR A 961 16.96 80.62 -4.55
N PHE A 962 18.27 80.58 -4.39
CA PHE A 962 18.97 80.98 -3.17
C PHE A 962 20.45 81.28 -3.46
N ALA A 963 21.13 81.97 -2.55
CA ALA A 963 22.57 82.18 -2.57
C ALA A 963 23.28 81.26 -1.58
N TYR A 964 24.59 81.08 -1.72
CA TYR A 964 25.44 80.30 -0.81
C TYR A 964 26.48 81.21 -0.16
N ALA A 965 26.75 81.04 1.12
CA ALA A 965 27.88 81.68 1.81
C ALA A 965 28.71 80.63 2.54
N ALA A 966 30.04 80.78 2.54
CA ALA A 966 30.92 79.87 3.28
C ALA A 966 30.88 80.10 4.80
N GLY A 967 30.38 81.25 5.26
CA GLY A 967 30.21 81.56 6.69
C GLY A 967 29.37 82.81 6.95
N PHE A 968 29.01 83.05 8.20
CA PHE A 968 28.29 84.24 8.65
C PHE A 968 28.86 84.72 9.98
N ASP A 969 29.31 85.99 10.05
CA ASP A 969 29.96 86.56 11.25
C ASP A 969 28.98 87.23 12.23
N GLY A 970 27.67 87.13 11.97
CA GLY A 970 26.61 87.80 12.73
C GLY A 970 26.11 89.10 12.08
N SER A 971 26.89 89.68 11.16
CA SER A 971 26.54 90.91 10.44
C SER A 971 26.67 90.78 8.92
N ARG A 972 27.58 89.92 8.44
CA ARG A 972 27.96 89.78 7.04
C ARG A 972 28.18 88.31 6.65
N TYR A 973 27.78 87.97 5.44
CA TYR A 973 28.02 86.68 4.79
C TYR A 973 29.42 86.65 4.15
N ILE A 974 30.21 85.64 4.50
CA ILE A 974 31.59 85.43 4.03
C ILE A 974 31.57 84.56 2.78
N ASP A 975 32.34 84.92 1.75
CA ASP A 975 32.40 84.22 0.45
C ASP A 975 30.99 83.97 -0.14
N LEU A 976 30.17 85.03 -0.17
CA LEU A 976 28.81 84.98 -0.68
C LEU A 976 28.81 84.80 -2.22
N LYS A 977 28.26 83.68 -2.68
CA LYS A 977 28.12 83.27 -4.07
C LYS A 977 26.65 83.29 -4.46
N PHE A 978 26.34 84.06 -5.50
CA PHE A 978 25.00 84.19 -6.07
C PHE A 978 25.08 84.05 -7.60
N ASN A 979 24.30 83.14 -8.17
CA ASN A 979 24.33 82.78 -9.59
C ASN A 979 25.75 82.40 -10.08
N GLN A 980 26.43 81.56 -9.31
CA GLN A 980 27.80 81.11 -9.56
C GLN A 980 27.91 79.61 -9.29
N HIS A 981 28.72 78.94 -10.10
CA HIS A 981 29.00 77.53 -9.89
C HIS A 981 29.82 77.31 -8.61
N VAL A 982 29.37 76.38 -7.78
CA VAL A 982 30.07 75.95 -6.56
C VAL A 982 30.35 74.45 -6.66
N GLY A 983 31.63 74.08 -6.78
CA GLY A 983 32.03 72.68 -6.93
C GLY A 983 31.77 71.85 -5.67
N ILE A 984 32.16 72.37 -4.50
CA ILE A 984 32.03 71.70 -3.19
C ILE A 984 31.06 72.50 -2.32
N ILE A 985 30.02 71.83 -1.84
CA ILE A 985 29.08 72.37 -0.86
C ILE A 985 29.58 71.96 0.53
N ASP A 986 29.99 72.91 1.35
CA ASP A 986 30.43 72.64 2.72
C ASP A 986 29.21 72.57 3.65
N ARG A 987 29.20 71.62 4.59
CA ARG A 987 28.17 71.49 5.62
C ARG A 987 28.07 72.73 6.51
N SER A 988 29.19 73.40 6.76
CA SER A 988 29.26 74.66 7.52
C SER A 988 28.78 75.89 6.74
N GLY A 989 28.53 75.73 5.44
CA GLY A 989 28.00 76.77 4.58
C GLY A 989 26.53 77.10 4.87
N TYR A 990 26.09 78.25 4.36
CA TYR A 990 24.76 78.79 4.58
C TYR A 990 24.03 78.97 3.25
N LEU A 991 22.78 78.51 3.19
CA LEU A 991 21.83 78.97 2.17
C LEU A 991 21.25 80.31 2.62
N VAL A 992 21.29 81.31 1.74
CA VAL A 992 20.91 82.69 2.02
C VAL A 992 19.76 83.11 1.11
N LYS A 993 18.76 83.81 1.66
CA LYS A 993 17.66 84.40 0.90
C LYS A 993 18.21 85.39 -0.14
N ILE A 994 17.63 85.37 -1.33
CA ILE A 994 18.04 86.24 -2.45
C ILE A 994 18.02 87.72 -2.04
N SER A 995 16.98 88.16 -1.33
CA SER A 995 16.83 89.54 -0.85
C SER A 995 17.99 89.99 0.06
N ALA A 996 18.49 89.11 0.93
CA ALA A 996 19.59 89.39 1.84
C ALA A 996 20.95 89.36 1.10
N ALA A 997 21.13 88.39 0.21
CA ALA A 997 22.33 88.30 -0.63
C ALA A 997 22.50 89.54 -1.53
N GLN A 998 21.41 90.00 -2.16
CA GLN A 998 21.41 91.21 -2.99
C GLN A 998 21.69 92.48 -2.18
N LYS A 999 21.14 92.61 -0.98
CA LYS A 999 21.43 93.74 -0.07
C LYS A 999 22.92 93.86 0.24
N GLN A 1000 23.60 92.75 0.55
CA GLN A 1000 25.03 92.76 0.85
C GLN A 1000 25.88 93.04 -0.41
N LEU A 1001 25.54 92.43 -1.55
CA LEU A 1001 26.25 92.68 -2.82
C LEU A 1001 26.12 94.14 -3.26
N ALA A 1002 24.98 94.79 -2.99
CA ALA A 1002 24.78 96.22 -3.23
C ALA A 1002 25.64 97.13 -2.31
N GLN A 1003 25.86 96.73 -1.05
CA GLN A 1003 26.69 97.47 -0.09
C GLN A 1003 28.20 97.32 -0.33
N THR A 1004 28.63 96.34 -1.13
CA THR A 1004 30.06 96.03 -1.37
C THR A 1004 30.64 96.70 -2.62
N LYS A 1005 29.89 97.59 -3.30
CA LYS A 1005 30.41 98.40 -4.43
C LYS A 1005 31.08 99.70 -3.90
N PRO A 1006 32.37 99.96 -4.16
CA PRO A 1006 33.01 101.24 -3.79
C PRO A 1006 32.61 102.40 -4.74
N PRO A 1007 32.57 103.66 -4.26
CA PRO A 1007 32.37 104.84 -5.09
C PRO A 1007 33.61 105.13 -5.96
N SER A 1008 33.37 105.64 -7.17
CA SER A 1008 34.35 105.80 -8.25
C SER A 1008 35.22 107.07 -8.14
N GLN A 1009 36.43 107.00 -8.75
CA GLN A 1009 37.29 108.05 -9.38
C GLN A 1009 38.71 108.20 -8.77
N PRO A 1010 39.72 108.77 -9.48
CA PRO A 1010 40.09 108.72 -10.91
C PRO A 1010 41.61 108.42 -11.18
N GLY A 1011 41.96 107.95 -12.39
CA GLY A 1011 43.18 108.26 -13.18
C GLY A 1011 44.61 107.77 -12.78
N ILE A 1012 45.19 106.88 -13.62
CA ILE A 1012 46.57 106.89 -14.23
C ILE A 1012 47.81 106.69 -13.29
N PRO A 1013 48.95 106.03 -13.65
CA PRO A 1013 49.29 104.78 -14.39
C PRO A 1013 50.48 103.99 -13.69
N PRO A 1014 51.48 103.30 -14.33
CA PRO A 1014 51.66 101.83 -14.25
C PRO A 1014 53.04 101.28 -13.76
N GLN A 1015 53.09 99.96 -13.43
CA GLN A 1015 54.24 99.00 -13.50
C GLN A 1015 55.57 99.30 -12.74
N PRO A 1016 56.59 98.40 -12.64
CA PRO A 1016 56.72 96.93 -12.89
C PRO A 1016 57.39 96.15 -11.70
N GLY A 1017 57.30 94.80 -11.65
CA GLY A 1017 58.39 93.77 -11.73
C GLY A 1017 59.59 93.93 -10.76
N SER A 1018 60.23 92.92 -10.13
CA SER A 1018 60.46 91.49 -10.40
C SER A 1018 61.54 90.99 -9.40
N LYS A 1019 61.87 89.67 -9.44
CA LYS A 1019 63.08 88.94 -8.96
C LYS A 1019 62.94 88.06 -7.71
N GLU A 1020 62.88 86.73 -7.86
CA GLU A 1020 63.97 85.73 -8.16
C GLU A 1020 64.83 85.46 -6.90
N PHE A 1021 65.15 84.23 -6.42
CA PHE A 1021 65.77 83.00 -6.97
C PHE A 1021 65.72 81.91 -5.82
N PRO A 1022 66.36 80.71 -5.87
CA PRO A 1022 66.09 79.55 -6.75
C PRO A 1022 66.25 78.15 -6.08
N PHE A 1023 66.13 77.11 -6.93
CA PHE A 1023 66.82 75.80 -6.95
C PHE A 1023 66.27 74.55 -6.20
N GLU A 1024 66.10 73.51 -7.03
CA GLU A 1024 66.46 72.09 -6.89
C GLU A 1024 65.41 70.98 -6.58
N THR A 1025 65.25 70.13 -7.61
CA THR A 1025 65.00 68.67 -7.70
C THR A 1025 63.93 67.93 -6.87
N GLY A 1026 63.11 67.14 -7.58
CA GLY A 1026 62.54 65.89 -7.04
C GLY A 1026 61.05 65.64 -7.33
N ALA A 1027 60.80 64.67 -8.22
CA ALA A 1027 59.70 63.69 -8.21
C ALA A 1027 58.23 64.11 -7.99
N ALA A 1028 57.44 63.76 -9.01
CA ALA A 1028 56.11 63.12 -8.96
C ALA A 1028 54.85 63.90 -8.52
N GLY A 1029 53.87 63.92 -9.43
CA GLY A 1029 52.48 63.55 -9.08
C GLY A 1029 51.38 64.64 -9.11
N GLY A 1030 50.60 64.65 -10.21
CA GLY A 1030 49.12 64.73 -10.23
C GLY A 1030 48.37 66.07 -10.00
N GLY A 1031 47.29 66.29 -10.76
CA GLY A 1031 46.08 66.96 -10.22
C GLY A 1031 45.43 68.16 -10.95
N VAL A 1032 44.81 67.89 -12.10
CA VAL A 1032 43.55 68.39 -12.75
C VAL A 1032 42.87 69.75 -12.41
N ILE A 1033 42.34 70.32 -13.50
CA ILE A 1033 41.68 71.60 -13.84
C ILE A 1033 40.16 71.67 -13.47
N TYR A 1034 39.55 72.86 -13.30
CA TYR A 1034 38.45 73.45 -14.15
C TYR A 1034 37.71 74.68 -13.53
N PRO A 1035 37.31 75.70 -14.34
CA PRO A 1035 36.56 76.91 -13.95
C PRO A 1035 35.15 77.04 -14.57
N VAL A 1036 34.38 78.10 -14.22
CA VAL A 1036 33.09 78.53 -14.83
C VAL A 1036 32.98 80.07 -14.96
N GLN A 1037 32.29 80.57 -16.00
CA GLN A 1037 31.78 81.95 -16.17
C GLN A 1037 30.37 81.97 -16.85
N PRO A 1038 29.54 83.04 -16.69
CA PRO A 1038 28.12 83.14 -17.15
C PRO A 1038 27.83 84.28 -18.19
N GLY A 1039 26.58 84.42 -18.68
CA GLY A 1039 26.15 85.57 -19.51
C GLY A 1039 24.62 85.79 -19.66
N VAL A 1040 24.19 87.06 -19.83
CA VAL A 1040 22.93 87.57 -20.43
C VAL A 1040 23.21 88.93 -21.10
N GLY A 1041 22.54 89.22 -22.25
CA GLY A 1041 22.53 90.50 -23.00
C GLY A 1041 21.74 91.64 -22.31
N ASP A 1042 21.50 92.83 -22.89
CA ASP A 1042 21.25 93.15 -24.31
C ASP A 1042 21.32 94.68 -24.58
N THR A 1043 21.57 95.09 -25.85
CA THR A 1043 20.89 96.13 -26.67
C THR A 1043 21.74 96.74 -27.81
N SER A 1044 21.35 96.35 -29.04
CA SER A 1044 21.13 97.11 -30.30
C SER A 1044 22.22 97.97 -30.99
N GLY A 1045 22.46 97.66 -32.27
CA GLY A 1045 23.07 98.58 -33.26
C GLY A 1045 23.40 97.96 -34.64
N VAL A 1046 22.39 97.88 -35.52
CA VAL A 1046 22.36 97.75 -37.01
C VAL A 1046 23.69 97.65 -37.80
N LYS A 1047 23.84 96.60 -38.64
CA LYS A 1047 24.07 96.61 -40.13
C LYS A 1047 24.42 95.21 -40.69
N ASP A 1048 23.69 94.79 -41.73
CA ASP A 1048 23.96 93.70 -42.69
C ASP A 1048 25.09 94.07 -43.68
N PRO A 1049 25.57 93.18 -44.59
CA PRO A 1049 26.26 91.90 -44.39
C PRO A 1049 27.54 91.77 -45.28
N ALA A 1050 28.47 90.86 -44.99
CA ALA A 1050 29.45 90.38 -45.99
C ALA A 1050 30.12 89.04 -45.58
N ASP A 1051 30.18 88.14 -46.55
CA ASP A 1051 30.61 86.73 -46.61
C ASP A 1051 31.82 86.28 -45.76
N LEU A 1052 31.74 85.01 -45.29
CA LEU A 1052 32.84 84.04 -45.07
C LEU A 1052 32.24 82.60 -44.97
N PRO A 1053 33.02 81.51 -45.21
CA PRO A 1053 32.71 80.39 -46.12
C PRO A 1053 31.93 79.20 -45.54
N GLU A 1054 31.29 78.41 -46.42
CA GLU A 1054 30.60 77.15 -46.07
C GLU A 1054 31.54 76.11 -45.43
N PRO A 1055 31.12 75.42 -44.35
CA PRO A 1055 31.92 74.40 -43.67
C PRO A 1055 32.00 73.07 -44.45
N PRO A 1056 33.08 72.29 -44.27
CA PRO A 1056 33.29 71.03 -44.99
C PRO A 1056 32.29 69.93 -44.59
N LYS A 1057 31.87 69.12 -45.56
CA LYS A 1057 30.95 67.97 -45.35
C LYS A 1057 31.75 66.72 -44.96
N ASN A 1058 31.67 66.32 -43.69
CA ASN A 1058 32.34 65.14 -43.15
C ASN A 1058 31.46 63.88 -43.32
N THR A 1059 31.77 63.02 -44.31
CA THR A 1059 30.90 61.91 -44.74
C THR A 1059 31.33 60.52 -44.26
N HIS A 1060 32.42 60.38 -43.50
CA HIS A 1060 32.90 59.09 -43.00
C HIS A 1060 33.55 59.23 -41.61
N PHE A 1061 33.27 58.29 -40.71
CA PHE A 1061 33.80 58.26 -39.35
C PHE A 1061 34.30 56.84 -39.01
N TYR A 1062 35.52 56.73 -38.47
CA TYR A 1062 36.06 55.47 -37.95
C TYR A 1062 36.72 55.71 -36.59
N MET A 1063 36.61 54.73 -35.70
CA MET A 1063 37.13 54.80 -34.33
C MET A 1063 37.68 53.43 -33.91
N SER A 1064 38.84 53.41 -33.25
CA SER A 1064 39.37 52.24 -32.55
C SER A 1064 39.81 52.68 -31.16
N ALA A 1065 39.37 51.96 -30.12
CA ALA A 1065 39.66 52.28 -28.72
C ALA A 1065 40.03 51.00 -27.96
N GLN A 1066 41.11 51.04 -27.18
CA GLN A 1066 41.47 49.95 -26.28
C GLN A 1066 40.60 50.00 -25.03
N LEU A 1067 39.99 48.86 -24.67
CA LEU A 1067 39.12 48.73 -23.50
C LEU A 1067 39.88 48.10 -22.33
N ASP A 1068 39.66 48.61 -21.12
CA ASP A 1068 40.23 48.07 -19.87
C ASP A 1068 39.49 46.78 -19.46
N ASN A 1069 40.24 45.70 -19.25
CA ASN A 1069 39.69 44.37 -18.96
C ASN A 1069 38.91 44.28 -17.64
N THR A 1070 39.09 45.23 -16.71
CA THR A 1070 38.37 45.24 -15.42
C THR A 1070 37.08 46.06 -15.46
N ARG A 1071 36.88 46.90 -16.48
CA ARG A 1071 35.76 47.87 -16.56
C ARG A 1071 35.10 47.97 -17.93
N ILE A 1072 35.18 46.90 -18.73
CA ILE A 1072 34.67 46.82 -20.11
C ILE A 1072 33.25 47.37 -20.24
N ASN A 1073 32.32 46.98 -19.36
CA ASN A 1073 30.91 47.41 -19.45
C ASN A 1073 30.74 48.93 -19.32
N ARG A 1074 31.49 49.59 -18.43
CA ARG A 1074 31.42 51.05 -18.26
C ARG A 1074 31.99 51.76 -19.47
N ASP A 1075 33.10 51.27 -20.01
CA ASP A 1075 33.80 51.95 -21.10
C ASP A 1075 33.06 51.77 -22.43
N VAL A 1076 32.48 50.58 -22.67
CA VAL A 1076 31.56 50.36 -23.81
C VAL A 1076 30.31 51.21 -23.67
N GLN A 1077 29.70 51.27 -22.48
CA GLN A 1077 28.50 52.09 -22.27
C GLN A 1077 28.79 53.58 -22.48
N ARG A 1078 29.96 54.06 -22.06
CA ARG A 1078 30.40 55.43 -22.33
C ARG A 1078 30.62 55.70 -23.82
N LEU A 1079 31.20 54.75 -24.57
CA LEU A 1079 31.32 54.88 -26.04
C LEU A 1079 29.95 54.86 -26.73
N VAL A 1080 29.00 54.09 -26.19
CA VAL A 1080 27.63 54.06 -26.70
C VAL A 1080 26.94 55.41 -26.46
N GLU A 1081 27.02 55.95 -25.24
CA GLU A 1081 26.35 57.19 -24.86
C GLU A 1081 27.00 58.41 -25.50
N GLU A 1082 28.33 58.49 -25.55
CA GLU A 1082 29.06 59.72 -25.94
C GLU A 1082 29.48 59.75 -27.42
N VAL A 1083 29.41 58.62 -28.15
CA VAL A 1083 29.85 58.58 -29.57
C VAL A 1083 28.80 57.90 -30.46
N ILE A 1084 28.42 56.66 -30.15
CA ILE A 1084 27.54 55.88 -31.03
C ILE A 1084 26.13 56.45 -31.04
N SER A 1085 25.60 56.91 -29.90
CA SER A 1085 24.25 57.49 -29.80
C SER A 1085 24.12 58.70 -30.74
N HIS A 1086 25.13 59.58 -30.78
CA HIS A 1086 25.16 60.76 -31.63
C HIS A 1086 25.24 60.39 -33.11
N LEU A 1087 26.07 59.41 -33.49
CA LEU A 1087 26.16 58.96 -34.88
C LEU A 1087 24.90 58.19 -35.33
N SER A 1088 24.26 57.46 -34.42
CA SER A 1088 22.99 56.75 -34.69
C SER A 1088 21.80 57.68 -34.85
N SER A 1089 21.89 58.91 -34.33
CA SER A 1089 20.84 59.93 -34.46
C SER A 1089 20.86 60.65 -35.81
N VAL A 1090 21.83 60.35 -36.70
CA VAL A 1090 21.92 60.92 -38.04
C VAL A 1090 21.08 60.10 -39.03
N ASP A 1091 20.02 60.72 -39.55
CA ASP A 1091 19.07 60.08 -40.47
C ASP A 1091 19.76 59.55 -41.74
N GLY A 1092 19.60 58.25 -42.02
CA GLY A 1092 20.18 57.56 -43.18
C GLY A 1092 21.63 57.05 -43.01
N ALA A 1093 22.24 57.21 -41.83
CA ALA A 1093 23.57 56.66 -41.56
C ALA A 1093 23.52 55.13 -41.33
N ALA A 1094 24.32 54.38 -42.11
CA ALA A 1094 24.50 52.93 -41.90
C ALA A 1094 25.64 52.70 -40.90
N LEU A 1095 25.30 52.30 -39.67
CA LEU A 1095 26.26 52.12 -38.60
C LEU A 1095 26.57 50.63 -38.39
N GLU A 1096 27.84 50.24 -38.54
CA GLU A 1096 28.33 48.90 -38.24
C GLU A 1096 29.26 48.95 -37.02
N VAL A 1097 28.97 48.16 -35.99
CA VAL A 1097 29.78 48.07 -34.77
C VAL A 1097 30.37 46.67 -34.67
N VAL A 1098 31.70 46.58 -34.76
CA VAL A 1098 32.44 45.32 -34.67
C VAL A 1098 33.20 45.30 -33.35
N LEU A 1099 32.92 44.29 -32.53
CA LEU A 1099 33.68 44.02 -31.31
C LEU A 1099 34.72 42.94 -31.61
N GLU A 1100 36.00 43.32 -31.62
CA GLU A 1100 37.11 42.41 -31.84
C GLU A 1100 37.85 42.11 -30.53
N LEU A 1101 38.08 40.83 -30.23
CA LEU A 1101 38.77 40.39 -29.02
C LEU A 1101 39.99 39.54 -29.39
N ASN A 1102 41.18 40.07 -29.14
CA ASN A 1102 42.46 39.40 -29.40
C ASN A 1102 43.16 39.03 -28.08
N VAL A 1103 43.43 37.74 -27.86
CA VAL A 1103 44.12 37.24 -26.67
C VAL A 1103 45.48 36.67 -27.08
N LYS A 1104 46.57 37.21 -26.51
CA LYS A 1104 47.92 36.64 -26.64
C LYS A 1104 48.24 35.80 -25.40
N ALA A 1105 48.34 34.49 -25.57
CA ALA A 1105 48.69 33.53 -24.50
C ALA A 1105 49.99 32.79 -24.87
N PRO A 1106 51.17 33.30 -24.46
CA PRO A 1106 52.47 32.74 -24.90
C PRO A 1106 52.72 31.29 -24.50
N SER A 1107 51.97 30.76 -23.53
CA SER A 1107 52.08 29.40 -23.01
C SER A 1107 50.93 28.48 -23.44
N GLY A 1108 50.09 28.93 -24.38
CA GLY A 1108 48.86 28.26 -24.79
C GLY A 1108 47.68 28.49 -23.82
N LEU A 1109 46.45 28.38 -24.32
CA LEU A 1109 45.24 28.43 -23.50
C LEU A 1109 44.84 27.02 -23.03
N PRO A 1110 44.49 26.80 -21.74
CA PRO A 1110 44.05 25.50 -21.24
C PRO A 1110 42.81 24.95 -21.96
N GLN A 1111 42.78 23.66 -22.23
CA GLN A 1111 41.77 23.02 -23.09
C GLN A 1111 40.32 23.13 -22.57
N ASN A 1112 40.14 23.18 -21.24
CA ASN A 1112 38.84 23.42 -20.61
C ASN A 1112 38.31 24.85 -20.87
N ILE A 1113 39.20 25.85 -20.95
CA ILE A 1113 38.84 27.23 -21.30
C ILE A 1113 38.44 27.30 -22.76
N VAL A 1114 39.21 26.69 -23.67
CA VAL A 1114 38.90 26.64 -25.12
C VAL A 1114 37.53 26.02 -25.37
N ARG A 1115 37.21 24.91 -24.69
CA ARG A 1115 35.89 24.26 -24.80
C ARG A 1115 34.76 25.14 -24.29
N THR A 1116 34.92 25.73 -23.10
CA THR A 1116 33.89 26.57 -22.47
C THR A 1116 33.61 27.82 -23.29
N VAL A 1117 34.65 28.50 -23.79
CA VAL A 1117 34.50 29.69 -24.62
C VAL A 1117 33.87 29.35 -25.97
N SER A 1118 34.25 28.23 -26.58
CA SER A 1118 33.64 27.78 -27.85
C SER A 1118 32.15 27.46 -27.73
N GLU A 1119 31.72 26.76 -26.66
CA GLU A 1119 30.31 26.47 -26.41
C GLU A 1119 29.50 27.76 -26.14
N ASN A 1120 30.07 28.69 -25.38
CA ASN A 1120 29.42 29.97 -25.10
C ASN A 1120 29.30 30.84 -26.35
N CYS A 1121 30.34 30.93 -27.19
CA CYS A 1121 30.28 31.68 -28.45
C CYS A 1121 29.23 31.11 -29.42
N ARG A 1122 29.08 29.77 -29.48
CA ARG A 1122 28.00 29.13 -30.25
C ARG A 1122 26.62 29.45 -29.69
N THR A 1123 26.47 29.37 -28.37
CA THR A 1123 25.19 29.65 -27.68
C THR A 1123 24.76 31.11 -27.85
N LEU A 1124 25.72 32.03 -27.80
CA LEU A 1124 25.51 33.47 -27.98
C LEU A 1124 25.46 33.90 -29.45
N LYS A 1125 25.52 32.95 -30.41
CA LYS A 1125 25.45 33.18 -31.86
C LYS A 1125 26.53 34.13 -32.40
N VAL A 1126 27.73 34.11 -31.83
CA VAL A 1126 28.88 34.83 -32.37
C VAL A 1126 29.24 34.22 -33.73
N LYS A 1127 29.15 35.03 -34.81
CA LYS A 1127 29.22 34.53 -36.20
C LYS A 1127 30.62 34.03 -36.60
N THR A 1128 31.69 34.62 -36.07
CA THR A 1128 33.07 34.33 -36.45
C THR A 1128 33.94 34.27 -35.20
N PHE A 1129 34.50 33.10 -34.86
CA PHE A 1129 35.46 32.91 -33.77
C PHE A 1129 36.32 31.66 -34.04
N GLY A 1130 37.56 31.65 -33.57
CA GLY A 1130 38.53 30.57 -33.78
C GLY A 1130 39.70 30.67 -32.81
N PHE A 1131 40.45 29.58 -32.66
CA PHE A 1131 41.70 29.55 -31.89
C PHE A 1131 42.78 29.04 -32.85
N ASP A 1132 43.79 29.87 -33.09
CA ASP A 1132 44.91 29.57 -33.98
C ASP A 1132 46.16 29.27 -33.14
N GLU A 1133 47.10 28.47 -33.67
CA GLU A 1133 48.39 28.17 -33.03
C GLU A 1133 49.42 29.30 -33.17
#